data_AF-A0A7Y2ISC1-F1
#
_entry.id   AF-A0A7Y2ISC1-F1
#
_cell.length_a   1.000
_cell.length_b   1.000
_cell.length_c   1.000
_cell.angle_alpha   90.00
_cell.angle_beta   90.00
_cell.angle_gamma   90.00
#
_symmetry.space_group_name_H-M   'P 1'
#
loop_
_entity.id
_entity.type
_entity.pdbx_description
1 polymer ?
#
loop_
_entity_poly.entity_id
_entity_poly.type
_entity_poly.pdbx_seq_one_letter_code
_entity_poly.pdbx_strand_id
1 'polypeptide(L)'
;MSRREAQQPGTVIVDVGIDPESVSLQDTPFGLKVDIEGFALSGEIGGPGLPSKVLRVALPPGTEPAEVRWEIRDAQVLRRDPVLIAPLQPPRPGVDDNSQNGARDVIGGEPVEAGELRRTSNIIVDEPLVEPLPQMPFRSPIQAIYEREMEQSRPPVRLVATETIGLTTVAVVEVNPIVYEQDASIHLITSIEVLIDHRPSVAGPSTPERITSRAQAARLVEMAQMLVINPEDVWDITPLYPELITDVDYLVVTDDQRWNASTAIPEGAAGGLVAEFERLAEWKRRRGLRARVVTITDIVAGRYGSFASGSRDLQEVIRKFLRWSHDHWGVAWVLLGGDAAIVPIRKVPGAAEGHIEIGTSNPPDKNESFWTGTYLKMHVDRPGVWFPGTVAGLTLVNPHNGVKIPYDSTASAGLGWFFTTDDSYVTSSAAATKYVRVHGTSAQINSRLQWIYQWNNIPTDLYYASLVGSQYGLPAFHDWDLTNNEVYGQHTNNTDIDGVEYRTDVSLGRAPISSTAQAAAFVDKVIAYESFRRPDGSMLPGSWPRKLLMVSANWGGRRWIGSSAVSPPPDWKYHHAAGSAHSVIRLKEPYETLDWRLLIQVSANDLRTLPYHRSAAAGVRGWRYVISDTNVSASETTITILGLTFHIPKPSNWVAVFAAADELEPDGYIFDHTNADGSLRDQEQLREQLATDLPALNDVERLYEDDVDLTPAQAAAAPIAHLTAGRLEDALNDGPHVVSLSGHGSSNGCCGLSVSMASGLTNGFESFIAYADSCLTSQFDAEDAVSEHLVYHQNGGAVAYVGNARFSWIDVGDNFQRRFFERLTTTRHLGLLNDSRCSMVNESTGYYKLYSKWEIFSLNLMGDPEMPVWTAPPRYMKVTMPRDLDRRFPFVVEVRQQLLNLPMAGAVVTISQGAFVRTGRTDALGRAHFDIAGTQIAPMDVMVSKVGYLPVFDSVEVAGPAWVRGTVRVVAHQQPNQHRTYVELDLDPALGGDSKRGWLARDDRPDYRIILDAVTDAYISGERISLYVTSIKQNGAIERFQFGLRQLEIRAADLRLERVARAETLRTVDLAEAVVRSDNGAKGTQADTATRVIDLRKEEAAPLAVS
;
A
#
# COMPACT_ATOMS: atom_id res chain seq x y z
N MET A 1 6.44 -26.64 4.08
CA MET A 1 6.45 -27.12 2.68
C MET A 1 7.88 -27.09 2.16
N SER A 2 8.28 -28.03 1.31
CA SER A 2 9.63 -28.08 0.73
C SER A 2 9.58 -28.56 -0.72
N ARG A 3 10.47 -28.04 -1.58
CA ARG A 3 10.62 -28.46 -2.98
C ARG A 3 11.83 -29.39 -3.14
N ARG A 4 11.73 -30.34 -4.09
CA ARG A 4 12.86 -31.07 -4.67
C ARG A 4 12.76 -31.01 -6.19
N GLU A 5 13.90 -30.90 -6.88
CA GLU A 5 13.91 -31.15 -8.32
C GLU A 5 13.59 -32.62 -8.57
N ALA A 6 12.58 -32.87 -9.40
CA ALA A 6 12.26 -34.21 -9.87
C ALA A 6 13.46 -34.81 -10.62
N GLN A 7 13.66 -36.12 -10.53
CA GLN A 7 14.59 -36.84 -11.42
C GLN A 7 14.14 -36.82 -12.89
N GLN A 8 12.98 -36.23 -13.21
CA GLN A 8 12.40 -36.12 -14.55
C GLN A 8 12.40 -34.66 -15.02
N PRO A 9 13.00 -34.32 -16.17
CA PRO A 9 12.89 -32.98 -16.76
C PRO A 9 11.44 -32.72 -17.18
N GLY A 10 10.82 -31.63 -16.69
CA GLY A 10 9.47 -31.21 -17.07
C GLY A 10 8.41 -31.21 -15.96
N THR A 11 8.77 -31.47 -14.70
CA THR A 11 7.81 -31.49 -13.57
C THR A 11 8.33 -30.69 -12.38
N VAL A 12 7.48 -29.85 -11.79
CA VAL A 12 7.72 -29.20 -10.48
C VAL A 12 7.01 -30.02 -9.40
N ILE A 13 7.73 -30.42 -8.36
CA ILE A 13 7.19 -31.19 -7.23
C ILE A 13 7.09 -30.31 -5.99
N VAL A 14 5.95 -30.33 -5.33
CA VAL A 14 5.68 -29.59 -4.09
C VAL A 14 5.19 -30.57 -3.02
N ASP A 15 5.92 -30.65 -1.91
CA ASP A 15 5.51 -31.44 -0.74
C ASP A 15 4.67 -30.57 0.21
N VAL A 16 3.41 -30.96 0.41
CA VAL A 16 2.50 -30.34 1.37
C VAL A 16 2.28 -31.30 2.54
N GLY A 17 2.84 -30.94 3.68
CA GLY A 17 2.60 -31.60 4.97
C GLY A 17 1.65 -30.76 5.82
N ILE A 18 0.69 -31.42 6.45
CA ILE A 18 -0.25 -30.82 7.39
C ILE A 18 -0.04 -31.49 8.73
N ASP A 19 0.30 -30.68 9.74
CA ASP A 19 0.49 -31.16 11.11
C ASP A 19 -0.86 -31.55 11.70
N PRO A 20 -1.08 -32.80 12.12
CA PRO A 20 -2.32 -33.20 12.79
C PRO A 20 -2.64 -32.36 14.03
N GLU A 21 -1.64 -31.80 14.72
CA GLU A 21 -1.85 -30.94 15.88
C GLU A 21 -2.43 -29.56 15.52
N SER A 22 -2.32 -29.14 14.26
CA SER A 22 -2.92 -27.88 13.76
C SER A 22 -4.43 -27.99 13.49
N VAL A 23 -5.02 -29.18 13.64
CA VAL A 23 -6.45 -29.42 13.41
C VAL A 23 -7.25 -29.30 14.69
N SER A 24 -8.18 -28.34 14.71
CA SER A 24 -9.13 -28.17 15.80
C SER A 24 -10.49 -28.74 15.43
N LEU A 25 -11.03 -29.57 16.33
CA LEU A 25 -12.35 -30.18 16.22
C LEU A 25 -13.22 -29.64 17.35
N GLN A 26 -14.27 -28.91 17.00
CA GLN A 26 -15.17 -28.30 17.97
C GLN A 26 -16.61 -28.79 17.72
N ASP A 27 -17.15 -29.56 18.66
CA ASP A 27 -18.56 -29.92 18.64
C ASP A 27 -19.40 -28.67 18.89
N THR A 28 -20.25 -28.31 17.93
CA THR A 28 -21.20 -27.20 18.06
C THR A 28 -22.63 -27.73 18.10
N PRO A 29 -23.60 -26.92 18.54
CA PRO A 29 -25.02 -27.28 18.46
C PRO A 29 -25.54 -27.60 17.03
N PHE A 30 -24.75 -27.33 15.98
CA PHE A 30 -25.10 -27.52 14.57
C PHE A 30 -24.23 -28.51 13.81
N GLY A 31 -23.34 -29.22 14.52
CA GLY A 31 -22.39 -30.14 13.90
C GLY A 31 -20.94 -29.86 14.33
N LEU A 32 -20.03 -30.69 13.84
CA LEU A 32 -18.60 -30.57 14.08
C LEU A 32 -18.01 -29.48 13.20
N LYS A 33 -17.43 -28.44 13.81
CA LYS A 33 -16.57 -27.51 13.09
C LYS A 33 -15.19 -28.13 12.95
N VAL A 34 -14.67 -28.15 11.73
CA VAL A 34 -13.30 -28.60 11.43
C VAL A 34 -12.50 -27.37 11.00
N ASP A 35 -11.48 -27.04 11.77
CA ASP A 35 -10.62 -25.88 11.53
C ASP A 35 -9.18 -26.36 11.37
N ILE A 36 -8.44 -25.80 10.42
CA ILE A 36 -7.03 -26.09 10.19
C ILE A 36 -6.32 -24.75 10.12
N GLU A 37 -5.29 -24.58 10.93
CA GLU A 37 -4.53 -23.34 10.99
C GLU A 37 -4.03 -22.91 9.60
N GLY A 38 -4.36 -21.68 9.20
CA GLY A 38 -3.97 -21.10 7.92
C GLY A 38 -4.70 -21.67 6.69
N PHE A 39 -5.87 -22.31 6.87
CA PHE A 39 -6.80 -22.70 5.82
C PHE A 39 -8.10 -21.86 5.92
N ALA A 40 -8.69 -21.53 4.77
CA ALA A 40 -9.99 -20.88 4.72
C ALA A 40 -11.11 -21.92 4.63
N LEU A 41 -12.27 -21.65 5.23
CA LEU A 41 -13.47 -22.45 5.02
C LEU A 41 -14.05 -22.18 3.62
N SER A 42 -14.35 -23.24 2.87
CA SER A 42 -14.92 -23.14 1.52
C SER A 42 -16.14 -24.05 1.34
N GLY A 43 -17.04 -23.64 0.46
CA GLY A 43 -18.26 -24.38 0.12
C GLY A 43 -19.44 -23.47 -0.21
N GLU A 44 -20.61 -24.08 -0.38
CA GLU A 44 -21.88 -23.36 -0.52
C GLU A 44 -22.50 -23.08 0.85
N ILE A 45 -23.12 -21.90 1.00
CA ILE A 45 -23.80 -21.51 2.25
C ILE A 45 -24.89 -22.53 2.58
N GLY A 46 -24.88 -23.02 3.82
CA GLY A 46 -25.77 -24.10 4.26
C GLY A 46 -25.29 -25.51 3.88
N GLY A 47 -24.17 -25.67 3.18
CA GLY A 47 -23.43 -26.93 3.00
C GLY A 47 -22.30 -27.10 4.02
N PRO A 48 -21.57 -28.25 4.06
CA PRO A 48 -20.48 -28.45 5.01
C PRO A 48 -19.34 -27.43 4.82
N GLY A 49 -18.96 -26.74 5.89
CA GLY A 49 -17.80 -25.83 5.88
C GLY A 49 -16.50 -26.62 5.95
N LEU A 50 -15.82 -26.81 4.81
CA LEU A 50 -14.60 -27.60 4.72
C LEU A 50 -13.35 -26.70 4.56
N PRO A 51 -12.26 -26.95 5.31
CA PRO A 51 -11.00 -26.24 5.13
C PRO A 51 -10.38 -26.45 3.75
N SER A 52 -9.83 -25.39 3.16
CA SER A 52 -9.11 -25.40 1.89
C SER A 52 -8.00 -24.33 1.87
N LYS A 53 -6.95 -24.55 1.07
CA LYS A 53 -5.83 -23.60 0.94
C LYS A 53 -5.37 -23.47 -0.51
N VAL A 54 -5.15 -22.25 -0.96
CA VAL A 54 -4.62 -21.96 -2.30
C VAL A 54 -3.10 -21.74 -2.22
N LEU A 55 -2.37 -22.44 -3.10
CA LEU A 55 -0.92 -22.38 -3.25
C LEU A 55 -0.57 -21.82 -4.62
N ARG A 56 0.51 -21.03 -4.70
CA ARG A 56 1.05 -20.49 -5.95
C ARG A 56 2.46 -21.03 -6.15
N VAL A 57 2.70 -21.64 -7.31
CA VAL A 57 3.97 -22.30 -7.61
C VAL A 57 4.57 -21.68 -8.87
N ALA A 58 5.76 -21.09 -8.75
CA ALA A 58 6.50 -20.57 -9.90
C ALA A 58 6.96 -21.75 -10.79
N LEU A 59 6.74 -21.60 -12.10
CA LEU A 59 7.20 -22.53 -13.13
C LEU A 59 8.44 -21.98 -13.83
N PRO A 60 9.27 -22.87 -14.45
CA PRO A 60 10.42 -22.43 -15.21
C PRO A 60 10.06 -21.40 -16.31
N PRO A 61 10.94 -20.43 -16.62
CA PRO A 61 10.67 -19.40 -17.62
C PRO A 61 10.24 -19.96 -18.98
N GLY A 62 9.21 -19.36 -19.57
CA GLY A 62 8.69 -19.74 -20.88
C GLY A 62 7.91 -21.05 -20.92
N THR A 63 7.46 -21.55 -19.76
CA THR A 63 6.65 -22.76 -19.64
C THR A 63 5.25 -22.48 -19.10
N GLU A 64 4.29 -23.34 -19.41
CA GLU A 64 2.92 -23.31 -18.90
C GLU A 64 2.56 -24.65 -18.26
N PRO A 65 1.63 -24.69 -17.28
CA PRO A 65 1.19 -25.94 -16.69
C PRO A 65 0.47 -26.80 -17.74
N ALA A 66 0.86 -28.06 -17.83
CA ALA A 66 0.26 -29.06 -18.73
C ALA A 66 -0.74 -29.94 -17.97
N GLU A 67 -0.36 -30.42 -16.78
CA GLU A 67 -1.20 -31.27 -15.94
C GLU A 67 -0.83 -31.06 -14.45
N VAL A 68 -1.82 -31.10 -13.57
CA VAL A 68 -1.60 -31.14 -12.11
C VAL A 68 -2.08 -32.50 -11.61
N ARG A 69 -1.15 -33.27 -11.04
CA ARG A 69 -1.37 -34.58 -10.45
C ARG A 69 -1.01 -34.53 -8.97
N TRP A 70 -1.49 -35.50 -8.20
CA TRP A 70 -1.18 -35.60 -6.77
C TRP A 70 -1.04 -37.05 -6.32
N GLU A 71 -0.24 -37.26 -5.30
CA GLU A 71 -0.12 -38.54 -4.60
C GLU A 71 -0.32 -38.32 -3.09
N ILE A 72 -1.35 -38.95 -2.53
CA ILE A 72 -1.56 -38.96 -1.07
C ILE A 72 -0.51 -39.88 -0.47
N ARG A 73 0.38 -39.32 0.34
CA ARG A 73 1.46 -40.05 1.02
C ARG A 73 1.01 -40.59 2.37
N ASP A 74 0.16 -39.84 3.08
CA ASP A 74 -0.35 -40.22 4.39
C ASP A 74 -1.72 -39.58 4.66
N ALA A 75 -2.54 -40.27 5.46
CA ALA A 75 -3.85 -39.79 5.89
C ALA A 75 -4.24 -40.40 7.24
N GLN A 76 -4.87 -39.59 8.09
CA GLN A 76 -5.30 -39.95 9.43
C GLN A 76 -6.82 -39.85 9.57
N VAL A 77 -7.43 -40.79 10.29
CA VAL A 77 -8.85 -40.71 10.65
C VAL A 77 -9.02 -39.70 11.78
N LEU A 78 -9.81 -38.65 11.55
CA LEU A 78 -10.15 -37.67 12.60
C LEU A 78 -11.34 -38.14 13.43
N ARG A 79 -12.38 -38.68 12.78
CA ARG A 79 -13.60 -39.14 13.44
C ARG A 79 -14.20 -40.35 12.72
N ARG A 80 -14.58 -41.38 13.49
CA ARG A 80 -15.16 -42.63 12.97
C ARG A 80 -16.68 -42.72 13.15
N ASP A 81 -17.22 -41.98 14.10
CA ASP A 81 -18.65 -41.96 14.37
C ASP A 81 -19.36 -40.90 13.51
N PRO A 82 -20.50 -41.23 12.88
CA PRO A 82 -21.18 -40.33 11.93
C PRO A 82 -21.45 -38.97 12.57
N VAL A 83 -20.89 -37.91 11.98
CA VAL A 83 -21.08 -36.55 12.46
C VAL A 83 -21.54 -35.64 11.33
N LEU A 84 -22.45 -34.74 11.66
CA LEU A 84 -22.77 -33.63 10.78
C LEU A 84 -21.64 -32.62 10.87
N ILE A 85 -20.95 -32.28 9.77
CA ILE A 85 -20.04 -31.12 9.76
C ILE A 85 -20.89 -29.85 9.83
N ALA A 86 -20.46 -28.83 10.57
CA ALA A 86 -21.23 -27.59 10.73
C ALA A 86 -21.43 -26.88 9.36
N PRO A 87 -22.63 -26.31 9.11
CA PRO A 87 -22.91 -25.65 7.83
C PRO A 87 -22.15 -24.33 7.70
N LEU A 88 -21.58 -24.09 6.52
CA LEU A 88 -20.96 -22.83 6.16
C LEU A 88 -21.97 -21.69 6.33
N GLN A 89 -21.65 -20.76 7.23
CA GLN A 89 -22.49 -19.60 7.53
C GLN A 89 -22.11 -18.40 6.64
N PRO A 90 -23.05 -17.49 6.35
CA PRO A 90 -22.68 -16.21 5.78
C PRO A 90 -21.75 -15.45 6.76
N PRO A 91 -20.68 -14.77 6.30
CA PRO A 91 -19.86 -13.88 7.10
C PRO A 91 -20.70 -12.89 7.91
N ARG A 92 -20.28 -12.64 9.15
CA ARG A 92 -20.94 -11.76 10.09
C ARG A 92 -20.31 -10.36 10.02
N PRO A 93 -21.09 -9.28 9.85
CA PRO A 93 -20.65 -7.98 10.30
C PRO A 93 -20.79 -7.93 11.83
N GLY A 94 -19.83 -7.37 12.56
CA GLY A 94 -19.98 -7.24 14.00
C GLY A 94 -20.86 -6.04 14.35
N VAL A 95 -21.88 -6.22 15.21
CA VAL A 95 -22.44 -5.15 16.06
C VAL A 95 -23.13 -5.71 17.31
N ASP A 96 -23.16 -4.87 18.35
CA ASP A 96 -23.84 -5.02 19.64
C ASP A 96 -25.22 -4.31 19.64
N ASP A 97 -26.23 -4.90 20.27
CA ASP A 97 -27.64 -4.48 20.25
C ASP A 97 -27.90 -3.25 21.19
N ASN A 98 -28.59 -2.18 20.76
CA ASN A 98 -29.10 -1.02 21.53
C ASN A 98 -28.16 0.09 22.10
N SER A 99 -28.32 1.29 21.52
CA SER A 99 -28.28 2.60 22.20
C SER A 99 -29.66 3.31 22.22
N GLN A 100 -30.75 2.61 22.52
CA GLN A 100 -32.02 3.30 22.81
C GLN A 100 -32.05 3.84 24.24
N ASN A 101 -31.65 5.10 24.39
CA ASN A 101 -32.14 5.96 25.47
C ASN A 101 -32.50 7.35 24.91
N GLY A 102 -33.79 7.55 24.62
CA GLY A 102 -34.47 8.83 24.78
C GLY A 102 -34.50 9.80 23.59
N ALA A 103 -35.29 9.51 22.56
CA ALA A 103 -35.87 10.57 21.75
C ALA A 103 -36.85 11.39 22.60
N ARG A 104 -36.49 12.64 22.93
CA ARG A 104 -37.49 13.67 23.24
C ARG A 104 -37.96 14.25 21.92
N ASP A 105 -39.27 14.14 21.67
CA ASP A 105 -40.00 14.84 20.63
C ASP A 105 -39.58 16.32 20.53
N VAL A 106 -39.15 16.77 19.35
CA VAL A 106 -39.40 18.14 18.89
C VAL A 106 -39.83 18.12 17.43
N ILE A 107 -41.11 18.44 17.26
CA ILE A 107 -41.77 18.75 15.99
C ILE A 107 -41.20 20.07 15.45
N GLY A 108 -40.81 20.06 14.16
CA GLY A 108 -40.83 21.25 13.30
C GLY A 108 -39.48 21.94 13.04
N GLY A 109 -39.02 21.89 11.79
CA GLY A 109 -37.96 22.75 11.24
C GLY A 109 -37.62 22.36 9.80
N GLU A 110 -37.72 23.30 8.86
CA GLU A 110 -37.56 23.13 7.41
C GLU A 110 -36.14 22.72 6.95
N PRO A 111 -35.98 22.16 5.73
CA PRO A 111 -34.68 21.68 5.25
C PRO A 111 -33.77 22.85 4.84
N VAL A 112 -32.51 22.82 5.28
CA VAL A 112 -31.47 23.78 4.88
C VAL A 112 -30.71 23.23 3.67
N GLU A 113 -30.55 24.07 2.64
CA GLU A 113 -29.90 23.77 1.36
C GLU A 113 -28.39 23.46 1.49
N ALA A 114 -27.91 22.61 0.59
CA ALA A 114 -26.50 22.26 0.43
C ALA A 114 -25.72 23.43 -0.19
N GLY A 115 -24.85 24.05 0.60
CA GLY A 115 -23.89 25.05 0.12
C GLY A 115 -22.91 25.48 1.21
N GLU A 116 -21.62 25.27 0.96
CA GLU A 116 -20.46 25.82 1.68
C GLU A 116 -20.32 25.50 3.18
N LEU A 117 -19.54 24.47 3.53
CA LEU A 117 -19.01 24.29 4.89
C LEU A 117 -17.49 24.09 4.89
N ARG A 118 -16.78 25.21 4.74
CA ARG A 118 -15.49 25.45 5.40
C ARG A 118 -15.70 26.52 6.46
N ARG A 119 -16.04 26.14 7.70
CA ARG A 119 -15.80 26.97 8.87
C ARG A 119 -15.41 26.14 10.08
N THR A 120 -14.21 26.43 10.54
CA THR A 120 -13.62 26.12 11.84
C THR A 120 -14.52 26.58 12.99
N SER A 121 -14.96 25.66 13.85
CA SER A 121 -15.23 25.90 15.27
C SER A 121 -15.67 24.62 15.96
N ASN A 122 -15.09 24.37 17.15
CA ASN A 122 -15.44 23.37 18.16
C ASN A 122 -16.94 23.07 18.28
N ILE A 123 -17.44 22.18 17.44
CA ILE A 123 -18.74 21.55 17.61
C ILE A 123 -18.40 20.11 17.99
N ILE A 124 -18.74 19.72 19.22
CA ILE A 124 -18.99 18.32 19.53
C ILE A 124 -20.12 17.95 18.57
N VAL A 125 -19.76 17.33 17.44
CA VAL A 125 -20.76 16.75 16.56
C VAL A 125 -21.34 15.62 17.39
N ASP A 126 -22.58 15.78 17.85
CA ASP A 126 -23.43 14.68 18.27
C ASP A 126 -23.64 13.81 17.02
N GLU A 127 -22.59 13.09 16.60
CA GLU A 127 -22.74 11.92 15.77
C GLU A 127 -23.54 10.93 16.62
N PRO A 128 -24.74 10.50 16.18
CA PRO A 128 -25.48 9.51 16.93
C PRO A 128 -24.59 8.26 17.01
N LEU A 129 -24.30 7.79 18.23
CA LEU A 129 -23.88 6.41 18.48
C LEU A 129 -24.90 5.50 17.77
N VAL A 130 -24.50 5.02 16.59
CA VAL A 130 -25.39 4.43 15.58
C VAL A 130 -25.95 3.10 16.08
N GLU A 131 -27.26 2.94 15.88
CA GLU A 131 -27.98 1.70 16.16
C GLU A 131 -27.44 0.52 15.32
N PRO A 132 -27.41 -0.70 15.89
CA PRO A 132 -26.83 -1.89 15.29
C PRO A 132 -27.67 -2.58 14.22
N LEU A 133 -26.94 -3.31 13.37
CA LEU A 133 -27.37 -4.09 12.21
C LEU A 133 -28.44 -5.15 12.53
N PRO A 134 -29.42 -5.41 11.63
CA PRO A 134 -30.13 -6.68 11.65
C PRO A 134 -29.16 -7.81 11.28
N GLN A 135 -29.02 -8.78 12.18
CA GLN A 135 -28.25 -10.00 11.97
C GLN A 135 -28.75 -10.75 10.71
N MET A 136 -27.84 -11.38 9.95
CA MET A 136 -28.26 -12.28 8.86
C MET A 136 -28.64 -13.64 9.46
N PRO A 137 -29.85 -14.15 9.17
CA PRO A 137 -30.33 -15.38 9.79
C PRO A 137 -29.42 -16.54 9.48
N PHE A 138 -28.98 -17.18 10.56
CA PHE A 138 -28.26 -18.45 10.54
C PHE A 138 -28.86 -19.39 9.50
N ARG A 139 -27.98 -19.96 8.68
CA ARG A 139 -28.37 -20.90 7.64
C ARG A 139 -28.29 -22.31 8.19
N SER A 140 -29.47 -22.89 8.37
CA SER A 140 -29.59 -24.33 8.71
C SER A 140 -28.95 -25.20 7.63
N PRO A 141 -28.45 -26.39 7.99
CA PRO A 141 -27.93 -27.35 7.01
C PRO A 141 -28.96 -27.62 5.90
N ILE A 142 -28.54 -27.47 4.64
CA ILE A 142 -29.37 -27.74 3.46
C ILE A 142 -29.04 -29.16 3.01
N GLN A 143 -30.00 -30.07 3.20
CA GLN A 143 -29.85 -31.50 2.94
C GLN A 143 -29.25 -31.80 1.55
N ALA A 144 -29.78 -31.19 0.49
CA ALA A 144 -29.34 -31.45 -0.88
C ALA A 144 -27.87 -31.06 -1.14
N ILE A 145 -27.33 -30.07 -0.41
CA ILE A 145 -25.93 -29.64 -0.56
C ILE A 145 -25.00 -30.64 0.13
N TYR A 146 -25.37 -31.11 1.34
CA TYR A 146 -24.60 -32.11 2.08
C TYR A 146 -24.54 -33.44 1.33
N GLU A 147 -25.68 -33.93 0.84
CA GLU A 147 -25.74 -35.18 0.08
C GLU A 147 -24.84 -35.11 -1.16
N ARG A 148 -24.86 -33.98 -1.88
CA ARG A 148 -23.99 -33.78 -3.04
C ARG A 148 -22.50 -33.76 -2.69
N GLU A 149 -22.09 -33.08 -1.63
CA GLU A 149 -20.67 -33.00 -1.20
C GLU A 149 -20.14 -34.37 -0.73
N MET A 150 -20.98 -35.21 -0.12
CA MET A 150 -20.63 -36.58 0.29
C MET A 150 -20.59 -37.55 -0.89
N GLU A 151 -21.45 -37.36 -1.91
CA GLU A 151 -21.45 -38.18 -3.12
C GLU A 151 -20.32 -37.82 -4.09
N GLN A 152 -19.96 -36.54 -4.18
CA GLN A 152 -18.99 -35.98 -5.12
C GLN A 152 -17.85 -35.29 -4.35
N SER A 153 -17.13 -36.04 -3.52
CA SER A 153 -16.04 -35.52 -2.68
C SER A 153 -15.09 -34.64 -3.50
N ARG A 154 -14.68 -33.51 -2.90
CA ARG A 154 -13.76 -32.56 -3.53
C ARG A 154 -12.41 -33.22 -3.83
N PRO A 155 -11.80 -32.93 -4.99
CA PRO A 155 -10.47 -33.46 -5.29
C PRO A 155 -9.45 -32.90 -4.27
N PRO A 156 -8.53 -33.72 -3.74
CA PRO A 156 -7.51 -33.27 -2.79
C PRO A 156 -6.67 -32.11 -3.31
N VAL A 157 -6.44 -32.07 -4.62
CA VAL A 157 -5.67 -31.02 -5.30
C VAL A 157 -6.36 -30.68 -6.62
N ARG A 158 -6.44 -29.41 -6.98
CA ARG A 158 -6.82 -29.00 -8.34
C ARG A 158 -6.13 -27.72 -8.78
N LEU A 159 -5.86 -27.60 -10.08
CA LEU A 159 -5.46 -26.34 -10.68
C LEU A 159 -6.66 -25.37 -10.70
N VAL A 160 -6.50 -24.21 -10.08
CA VAL A 160 -7.52 -23.15 -10.02
C VAL A 160 -7.33 -22.15 -11.15
N ALA A 161 -6.09 -21.73 -11.38
CA ALA A 161 -5.75 -20.73 -12.38
C ALA A 161 -4.29 -20.88 -12.82
N THR A 162 -3.96 -20.28 -13.97
CA THR A 162 -2.58 -20.00 -14.38
C THR A 162 -2.44 -18.49 -14.48
N GLU A 163 -1.49 -17.95 -13.74
CA GLU A 163 -1.22 -16.52 -13.66
C GLU A 163 0.17 -16.21 -14.25
N THR A 164 0.40 -14.97 -14.65
CA THR A 164 1.73 -14.48 -15.01
C THR A 164 2.02 -13.21 -14.22
N ILE A 165 3.15 -13.20 -13.50
CA ILE A 165 3.64 -12.04 -12.75
C ILE A 165 4.95 -11.62 -13.40
N GLY A 166 4.95 -10.50 -14.12
CA GLY A 166 6.07 -10.10 -14.98
C GLY A 166 6.34 -11.14 -16.07
N LEU A 167 7.49 -11.82 -16.00
CA LEU A 167 7.86 -12.93 -16.92
C LEU A 167 7.78 -14.31 -16.26
N THR A 168 7.29 -14.39 -15.01
CA THR A 168 7.17 -15.64 -14.25
C THR A 168 5.77 -16.21 -14.42
N THR A 169 5.67 -17.43 -14.95
CA THR A 169 4.40 -18.18 -14.99
C THR A 169 4.17 -18.87 -13.65
N VAL A 170 2.96 -18.73 -13.11
CA VAL A 170 2.58 -19.25 -11.79
C VAL A 170 1.38 -20.18 -11.92
N ALA A 171 1.51 -21.39 -11.41
CA ALA A 171 0.40 -22.32 -11.26
C ALA A 171 -0.30 -22.08 -9.91
N VAL A 172 -1.61 -21.79 -9.94
CA VAL A 172 -2.43 -21.59 -8.74
C VAL A 172 -3.19 -22.87 -8.45
N VAL A 173 -2.90 -23.52 -7.32
CA VAL A 173 -3.37 -24.86 -6.97
C VAL A 173 -4.12 -24.81 -5.63
N GLU A 174 -5.35 -25.32 -5.58
CA GLU A 174 -6.11 -25.48 -4.34
C GLU A 174 -5.88 -26.87 -3.75
N VAL A 175 -5.65 -26.92 -2.43
CA VAL A 175 -5.48 -28.13 -1.62
C VAL A 175 -6.67 -28.26 -0.66
N ASN A 176 -7.34 -29.41 -0.72
CA ASN A 176 -8.50 -29.78 0.10
C ASN A 176 -8.14 -30.99 0.97
N PRO A 177 -7.71 -30.78 2.23
CA PRO A 177 -7.14 -31.85 3.05
C PRO A 177 -8.17 -32.69 3.82
N ILE A 178 -9.43 -32.24 3.90
CA ILE A 178 -10.50 -32.97 4.57
C ILE A 178 -11.32 -33.75 3.56
N VAL A 179 -11.41 -35.07 3.76
CA VAL A 179 -12.30 -35.96 3.03
C VAL A 179 -13.51 -36.27 3.91
N TYR A 180 -14.70 -35.94 3.40
CA TYR A 180 -15.98 -36.23 4.05
C TYR A 180 -16.68 -37.38 3.30
N GLU A 181 -16.73 -38.54 3.94
CA GLU A 181 -17.16 -39.80 3.35
C GLU A 181 -18.68 -40.00 3.39
N GLN A 182 -19.21 -40.93 2.59
CA GLN A 182 -20.65 -41.22 2.51
C GLN A 182 -21.27 -41.75 3.82
N ASP A 183 -20.46 -42.30 4.72
CA ASP A 183 -20.88 -42.74 6.06
C ASP A 183 -20.78 -41.63 7.13
N ALA A 184 -20.48 -40.40 6.70
CA ALA A 184 -20.21 -39.22 7.52
C ALA A 184 -18.99 -39.36 8.45
N SER A 185 -18.03 -40.22 8.09
CA SER A 185 -16.69 -40.22 8.71
C SER A 185 -15.78 -39.15 8.08
N ILE A 186 -14.75 -38.74 8.84
CA ILE A 186 -13.88 -37.62 8.49
C ILE A 186 -12.42 -38.07 8.51
N HIS A 187 -11.73 -37.85 7.41
CA HIS A 187 -10.30 -38.13 7.23
C HIS A 187 -9.52 -36.85 6.93
N LEU A 188 -8.35 -36.71 7.54
CA LEU A 188 -7.36 -35.69 7.25
C LEU A 188 -6.25 -36.29 6.37
N ILE A 189 -5.98 -35.67 5.23
CA ILE A 189 -4.78 -35.94 4.43
C ILE A 189 -3.62 -35.17 5.09
N THR A 190 -2.68 -35.90 5.71
CA THR A 190 -1.55 -35.31 6.46
C THR A 190 -0.35 -35.05 5.58
N SER A 191 -0.23 -35.74 4.45
CA SER A 191 0.86 -35.55 3.50
C SER A 191 0.42 -35.79 2.07
N ILE A 192 0.65 -34.80 1.20
CA ILE A 192 0.33 -34.86 -0.22
C ILE A 192 1.49 -34.29 -1.04
N GLU A 193 1.88 -35.05 -2.06
CA GLU A 193 2.85 -34.61 -3.06
C GLU A 193 2.08 -34.07 -4.27
N VAL A 194 2.32 -32.81 -4.62
CA VAL A 194 1.71 -32.15 -5.78
C VAL A 194 2.72 -32.13 -6.92
N LEU A 195 2.36 -32.70 -8.06
CA LEU A 195 3.18 -32.76 -9.27
C LEU A 195 2.58 -31.86 -10.35
N ILE A 196 3.32 -30.85 -10.75
CA ILE A 196 2.92 -29.90 -11.80
C ILE A 196 3.79 -30.14 -13.01
N ASP A 197 3.26 -30.89 -13.97
CA ASP A 197 3.90 -31.11 -15.27
C ASP A 197 3.80 -29.82 -16.08
N HIS A 198 4.90 -29.38 -16.68
CA HIS A 198 4.97 -28.15 -17.46
C HIS A 198 5.52 -28.39 -18.86
N ARG A 199 5.11 -27.56 -19.81
CA ARG A 199 5.53 -27.63 -21.21
C ARG A 199 5.92 -26.25 -21.73
N PRO A 200 6.71 -26.14 -22.81
CA PRO A 200 6.96 -24.84 -23.45
C PRO A 200 5.64 -24.18 -23.82
N SER A 201 5.46 -22.90 -23.47
CA SER A 201 4.23 -22.19 -23.78
C SER A 201 4.12 -21.92 -25.28
N VAL A 202 2.96 -22.24 -25.87
CA VAL A 202 2.71 -22.15 -27.33
C VAL A 202 2.10 -20.78 -27.70
N ALA A 203 1.52 -20.08 -26.74
CA ALA A 203 0.80 -18.82 -26.94
C ALA A 203 1.73 -17.60 -27.07
N GLY A 204 3.02 -17.73 -26.72
CA GLY A 204 3.83 -16.57 -26.34
C GLY A 204 3.31 -15.96 -25.03
N PRO A 205 4.08 -15.10 -24.33
CA PRO A 205 3.58 -14.42 -23.14
C PRO A 205 2.32 -13.62 -23.52
N SER A 206 1.23 -13.76 -22.76
CA SER A 206 0.12 -12.80 -22.73
C SER A 206 0.73 -11.41 -22.72
N THR A 207 0.33 -10.50 -23.62
CA THR A 207 1.00 -9.20 -23.89
C THR A 207 1.79 -8.75 -22.67
N PRO A 208 3.12 -8.93 -22.66
CA PRO A 208 3.88 -8.73 -21.43
C PRO A 208 3.60 -7.33 -20.94
N GLU A 209 3.44 -7.19 -19.62
CA GLU A 209 3.50 -5.89 -18.97
C GLU A 209 4.70 -5.16 -19.56
N ARG A 210 4.49 -3.96 -20.09
CA ARG A 210 5.55 -3.26 -20.82
C ARG A 210 6.57 -2.76 -19.79
N ILE A 211 7.52 -3.62 -19.45
CA ILE A 211 8.63 -3.28 -18.56
C ILE A 211 9.58 -2.38 -19.34
N THR A 212 9.71 -1.13 -18.91
CA THR A 212 10.57 -0.13 -19.54
C THR A 212 11.75 0.28 -18.68
N SER A 213 11.73 -0.04 -17.37
CA SER A 213 12.84 0.25 -16.46
C SER A 213 13.26 -0.93 -15.58
N ARG A 214 14.47 -0.79 -15.05
CA ARG A 214 15.01 -1.68 -14.03
C ARG A 214 14.18 -1.68 -12.73
N ALA A 215 13.57 -0.55 -12.35
CA ALA A 215 12.76 -0.48 -11.14
C ALA A 215 11.45 -1.26 -11.27
N GLN A 216 10.79 -1.18 -12.44
CA GLN A 216 9.62 -2.01 -12.74
C GLN A 216 9.98 -3.50 -12.73
N ALA A 217 11.10 -3.87 -13.37
CA ALA A 217 11.57 -5.25 -13.37
C ALA A 217 11.83 -5.76 -11.95
N ALA A 218 12.54 -5.00 -11.13
CA ALA A 218 12.81 -5.34 -9.73
C ALA A 218 11.52 -5.49 -8.91
N ARG A 219 10.59 -4.54 -9.06
CA ARG A 219 9.27 -4.59 -8.42
C ARG A 219 8.51 -5.86 -8.79
N LEU A 220 8.46 -6.21 -10.07
CA LEU A 220 7.75 -7.41 -10.55
C LEU A 220 8.39 -8.71 -10.08
N VAL A 221 9.72 -8.78 -10.04
CA VAL A 221 10.45 -9.92 -9.46
C VAL A 221 10.09 -10.06 -7.98
N GLU A 222 10.14 -8.96 -7.22
CA GLU A 222 9.79 -8.94 -5.80
C GLU A 222 8.32 -9.35 -5.59
N MET A 223 7.39 -8.86 -6.42
CA MET A 223 5.99 -9.29 -6.42
C MET A 223 5.80 -10.78 -6.68
N ALA A 224 6.50 -11.32 -7.70
CA ALA A 224 6.42 -12.74 -8.00
C ALA A 224 6.99 -13.58 -6.84
N GLN A 225 8.13 -13.18 -6.28
CA GLN A 225 8.74 -13.85 -5.12
C GLN A 225 7.83 -13.82 -3.90
N MET A 226 7.15 -12.71 -3.65
CA MET A 226 6.19 -12.63 -2.57
C MET A 226 5.05 -13.62 -2.77
N LEU A 227 4.53 -13.81 -3.98
CA LEU A 227 3.28 -14.55 -4.17
C LEU A 227 3.44 -16.06 -4.26
N VAL A 228 4.63 -16.61 -4.50
CA VAL A 228 4.85 -18.05 -4.71
C VAL A 228 5.48 -18.73 -3.50
N ILE A 229 5.25 -20.05 -3.36
CA ILE A 229 5.84 -20.86 -2.27
C ILE A 229 7.30 -21.24 -2.52
N ASN A 230 7.81 -21.03 -3.73
CA ASN A 230 9.19 -21.32 -4.18
C ASN A 230 9.86 -20.06 -4.77
N PRO A 231 10.06 -19.00 -3.97
CA PRO A 231 10.55 -17.69 -4.43
C PRO A 231 11.92 -17.74 -5.09
N GLU A 232 12.77 -18.71 -4.74
CA GLU A 232 14.09 -18.93 -5.33
C GLU A 232 14.04 -19.31 -6.81
N ASP A 233 12.91 -19.81 -7.29
CA ASP A 233 12.71 -20.19 -8.69
C ASP A 233 12.18 -19.06 -9.55
N VAL A 234 11.82 -17.93 -8.94
CA VAL A 234 11.44 -16.73 -9.67
C VAL A 234 12.67 -16.19 -10.39
N TRP A 235 12.58 -16.12 -11.71
CA TRP A 235 13.68 -15.63 -12.53
C TRP A 235 13.89 -14.13 -12.33
N ASP A 236 15.10 -13.74 -11.89
CA ASP A 236 15.48 -12.33 -11.80
C ASP A 236 15.71 -11.75 -13.21
N ILE A 237 14.71 -11.01 -13.67
CA ILE A 237 14.73 -10.32 -14.97
C ILE A 237 15.31 -8.91 -14.89
N THR A 238 15.61 -8.40 -13.69
CA THR A 238 16.17 -7.07 -13.44
C THR A 238 17.43 -6.77 -14.27
N PRO A 239 18.39 -7.71 -14.44
CA PRO A 239 19.61 -7.46 -15.22
C PRO A 239 19.38 -7.30 -16.71
N LEU A 240 18.23 -7.73 -17.24
CA LEU A 240 17.89 -7.61 -18.67
C LEU A 240 17.59 -6.16 -19.08
N TYR A 241 17.31 -5.28 -18.11
CA TYR A 241 16.94 -3.89 -18.36
C TYR A 241 18.08 -2.94 -17.97
N PRO A 242 18.50 -2.04 -18.89
CA PRO A 242 19.53 -1.06 -18.62
C PRO A 242 19.02 0.03 -17.67
N GLU A 243 19.91 0.65 -16.91
CA GLU A 243 19.61 1.90 -16.19
C GLU A 243 19.65 3.05 -17.20
N LEU A 244 18.49 3.60 -17.56
CA LEU A 244 18.43 4.75 -18.46
C LEU A 244 18.44 6.06 -17.67
N ILE A 245 19.05 7.10 -18.23
CA ILE A 245 19.14 8.42 -17.57
C ILE A 245 17.75 9.05 -17.38
N THR A 246 16.77 8.64 -18.17
CA THR A 246 15.41 9.19 -18.17
C THR A 246 14.45 8.54 -17.20
N ASP A 247 14.80 7.39 -16.59
CA ASP A 247 13.81 6.73 -15.74
C ASP A 247 13.62 7.47 -14.41
N VAL A 248 12.40 7.45 -13.93
CA VAL A 248 11.96 7.93 -12.62
C VAL A 248 11.43 6.71 -11.90
N ASP A 249 12.11 6.26 -10.85
CA ASP A 249 11.67 5.08 -10.08
C ASP A 249 10.51 5.45 -9.15
N TYR A 250 10.61 6.63 -8.52
CA TYR A 250 9.74 7.13 -7.47
C TYR A 250 9.14 8.48 -7.84
N LEU A 251 7.82 8.56 -7.93
CA LEU A 251 7.10 9.76 -8.34
C LEU A 251 6.23 10.27 -7.19
N VAL A 252 6.39 11.53 -6.81
CA VAL A 252 5.43 12.23 -5.95
C VAL A 252 4.50 13.06 -6.84
N VAL A 253 3.20 12.87 -6.71
CA VAL A 253 2.18 13.72 -7.33
C VAL A 253 1.52 14.57 -6.24
N THR A 254 1.65 15.88 -6.33
CA THR A 254 1.17 16.82 -5.30
C THR A 254 0.75 18.15 -5.94
N ASP A 255 0.31 19.13 -5.16
CA ASP A 255 0.18 20.52 -5.61
C ASP A 255 0.14 21.48 -4.42
N ASP A 256 0.48 22.74 -4.66
CA ASP A 256 0.23 23.86 -3.76
C ASP A 256 -1.12 24.54 -4.10
N GLN A 257 -2.01 23.83 -4.81
CA GLN A 257 -3.36 24.26 -5.18
C GLN A 257 -4.40 23.19 -4.84
N ARG A 258 -5.61 23.66 -4.53
CA ARG A 258 -6.81 22.82 -4.49
C ARG A 258 -7.47 22.78 -5.85
N TRP A 259 -8.14 21.68 -6.13
CA TRP A 259 -8.68 21.40 -7.44
C TRP A 259 -10.13 20.97 -7.40
N ASN A 260 -10.92 21.52 -8.30
CA ASN A 260 -12.25 21.01 -8.59
C ASN A 260 -12.10 19.67 -9.35
N ALA A 261 -12.45 18.56 -8.70
CA ALA A 261 -12.28 17.23 -9.29
C ALA A 261 -13.03 17.05 -10.62
N SER A 262 -14.23 17.65 -10.76
CA SER A 262 -15.07 17.46 -11.96
C SER A 262 -14.63 18.30 -13.16
N THR A 263 -14.04 19.47 -12.93
CA THR A 263 -13.70 20.42 -14.01
C THR A 263 -12.21 20.53 -14.27
N ALA A 264 -11.37 19.98 -13.40
CA ALA A 264 -9.91 20.16 -13.41
C ALA A 264 -9.49 21.64 -13.38
N ILE A 265 -10.26 22.48 -12.68
CA ILE A 265 -9.99 23.91 -12.48
C ILE A 265 -9.45 24.13 -11.06
N PRO A 266 -8.41 24.96 -10.87
CA PRO A 266 -7.95 25.35 -9.54
C PRO A 266 -9.02 26.12 -8.73
N GLU A 267 -9.20 25.77 -7.47
CA GLU A 267 -10.16 26.41 -6.55
C GLU A 267 -9.49 27.31 -5.50
N GLY A 268 -8.16 27.32 -5.44
CA GLY A 268 -7.39 28.18 -4.54
C GLY A 268 -6.06 27.55 -4.12
N ALA A 269 -5.29 28.28 -3.31
CA ALA A 269 -4.02 27.77 -2.81
C ALA A 269 -4.22 26.65 -1.75
N ALA A 270 -3.34 25.66 -1.79
CA ALA A 270 -3.03 24.74 -0.71
C ALA A 270 -1.70 25.17 -0.04
N GLY A 271 -1.28 24.51 1.04
CA GLY A 271 0.00 24.81 1.69
C GLY A 271 1.22 24.65 0.76
N GLY A 272 2.42 24.96 1.26
CA GLY A 272 3.69 24.75 0.53
C GLY A 272 4.15 23.29 0.56
N LEU A 273 3.32 22.39 0.03
CA LEU A 273 3.52 20.94 0.02
C LEU A 273 4.66 20.55 -0.92
N VAL A 274 4.75 21.19 -2.09
CA VAL A 274 5.76 20.88 -3.12
C VAL A 274 7.18 20.97 -2.55
N ALA A 275 7.46 21.99 -1.74
CA ALA A 275 8.77 22.20 -1.13
C ALA A 275 9.15 21.08 -0.14
N GLU A 276 8.21 20.63 0.69
CA GLU A 276 8.44 19.53 1.63
C GLU A 276 8.60 18.19 0.91
N PHE A 277 7.81 17.94 -0.14
CA PHE A 277 7.98 16.72 -0.94
C PHE A 277 9.26 16.71 -1.78
N GLU A 278 9.81 17.86 -2.18
CA GLU A 278 11.13 17.91 -2.79
C GLU A 278 12.24 17.55 -1.79
N ARG A 279 12.07 17.88 -0.50
CA ARG A 279 12.97 17.44 0.56
C ARG A 279 12.93 15.90 0.72
N LEU A 280 11.74 15.30 0.67
CA LEU A 280 11.59 13.85 0.64
C LEU A 280 12.24 13.25 -0.62
N ALA A 281 11.98 13.81 -1.80
CA ALA A 281 12.55 13.33 -3.05
C ALA A 281 14.09 13.43 -3.06
N GLU A 282 14.66 14.49 -2.50
CA GLU A 282 16.11 14.61 -2.32
C GLU A 282 16.66 13.50 -1.42
N TRP A 283 16.00 13.21 -0.31
CA TRP A 283 16.36 12.10 0.55
C TRP A 283 16.33 10.74 -0.19
N LYS A 284 15.29 10.47 -0.98
CA LYS A 284 15.21 9.27 -1.84
C LYS A 284 16.33 9.23 -2.88
N ARG A 285 16.69 10.36 -3.49
CA ARG A 285 17.83 10.48 -4.42
C ARG A 285 19.15 10.14 -3.75
N ARG A 286 19.39 10.63 -2.53
CA ARG A 286 20.60 10.29 -1.77
C ARG A 286 20.67 8.78 -1.49
N ARG A 287 19.53 8.14 -1.21
CA ARG A 287 19.43 6.67 -1.06
C ARG A 287 19.67 5.88 -2.36
N GLY A 288 19.74 6.55 -3.51
CA GLY A 288 20.01 5.95 -4.82
C GLY A 288 18.78 5.75 -5.71
N LEU A 289 17.61 6.26 -5.32
CA LEU A 289 16.40 6.22 -6.15
C LEU A 289 16.32 7.41 -7.09
N ARG A 290 15.81 7.22 -8.31
CA ARG A 290 15.51 8.33 -9.21
C ARG A 290 14.14 8.90 -8.86
N ALA A 291 14.10 9.80 -7.88
CA ALA A 291 12.88 10.41 -7.38
C ALA A 291 12.53 11.74 -8.06
N ARG A 292 11.25 12.02 -8.29
CA ARG A 292 10.74 13.25 -8.89
C ARG A 292 9.44 13.71 -8.26
N VAL A 293 9.28 15.03 -8.04
CA VAL A 293 8.00 15.64 -7.70
C VAL A 293 7.37 16.23 -8.97
N VAL A 294 6.07 16.01 -9.14
CA VAL A 294 5.26 16.56 -10.22
C VAL A 294 4.01 17.20 -9.64
N THR A 295 3.66 18.40 -10.14
CA THR A 295 2.45 19.09 -9.73
C THR A 295 1.27 18.77 -10.62
N ILE A 296 0.05 18.76 -10.08
CA ILE A 296 -1.17 18.67 -10.88
C ILE A 296 -1.26 19.85 -11.85
N THR A 297 -0.81 21.03 -11.43
CA THR A 297 -0.66 22.24 -12.25
C THR A 297 0.15 21.95 -13.51
N ASP A 298 1.31 21.31 -13.39
CA ASP A 298 2.14 20.95 -14.54
C ASP A 298 1.47 19.91 -15.46
N ILE A 299 0.75 18.94 -14.88
CA ILE A 299 0.02 17.91 -15.63
C ILE A 299 -1.09 18.54 -16.46
N VAL A 300 -1.94 19.35 -15.84
CA VAL A 300 -3.09 20.02 -16.49
C VAL A 300 -2.61 21.05 -17.52
N ALA A 301 -1.51 21.77 -17.25
CA ALA A 301 -0.90 22.71 -18.18
C ALA A 301 -0.21 22.05 -19.40
N GLY A 302 -0.16 20.71 -19.46
CA GLY A 302 0.36 19.98 -20.60
C GLY A 302 1.89 19.92 -20.67
N ARG A 303 2.60 20.17 -19.56
CA ARG A 303 4.08 20.18 -19.51
C ARG A 303 4.70 18.85 -19.94
N TYR A 304 3.99 17.75 -19.72
CA TYR A 304 4.41 16.38 -20.04
C TYR A 304 3.62 15.75 -21.19
N GLY A 305 2.81 16.55 -21.90
CA GLY A 305 1.81 16.09 -22.86
C GLY A 305 0.40 16.44 -22.39
N SER A 306 -0.57 16.45 -23.32
CA SER A 306 -1.96 16.77 -23.01
C SER A 306 -2.71 15.52 -22.55
N PHE A 307 -3.08 15.49 -21.27
CA PHE A 307 -3.87 14.40 -20.67
C PHE A 307 -5.33 14.80 -20.42
N ALA A 308 -5.68 16.08 -20.63
CA ALA A 308 -7.04 16.59 -20.52
C ALA A 308 -7.93 16.19 -21.71
N SER A 309 -7.33 15.97 -22.89
CA SER A 309 -8.10 15.59 -24.08
C SER A 309 -8.78 14.24 -23.90
N GLY A 310 -10.10 14.21 -24.12
CA GLY A 310 -10.94 13.03 -23.92
C GLY A 310 -10.99 12.54 -22.47
N SER A 311 -10.64 13.37 -21.49
CA SER A 311 -10.85 13.10 -20.07
C SER A 311 -12.10 13.81 -19.58
N ARG A 312 -12.88 13.16 -18.72
CA ARG A 312 -14.13 13.70 -18.16
C ARG A 312 -13.94 14.46 -16.86
N ASP A 313 -12.90 14.09 -16.11
CA ASP A 313 -12.59 14.65 -14.79
C ASP A 313 -11.08 14.66 -14.53
N LEU A 314 -10.66 15.29 -13.42
CA LEU A 314 -9.25 15.42 -13.05
C LEU A 314 -8.60 14.06 -12.72
N GLN A 315 -9.37 13.13 -12.15
CA GLN A 315 -8.89 11.78 -11.86
C GLN A 315 -8.47 11.03 -13.13
N GLU A 316 -9.24 11.13 -14.23
CA GLU A 316 -8.84 10.59 -15.54
C GLU A 316 -7.58 11.28 -16.10
N VAL A 317 -7.43 12.59 -15.91
CA VAL A 317 -6.21 13.33 -16.31
C VAL A 317 -4.98 12.80 -15.57
N ILE A 318 -5.06 12.68 -14.24
CA ILE A 318 -3.97 12.17 -13.40
C ILE A 318 -3.66 10.72 -13.78
N ARG A 319 -4.67 9.86 -13.92
CA ARG A 319 -4.47 8.45 -14.30
C ARG A 319 -3.81 8.31 -15.67
N LYS A 320 -4.21 9.11 -16.67
CA LYS A 320 -3.57 9.13 -18.00
C LYS A 320 -2.10 9.56 -17.91
N PHE A 321 -1.78 10.56 -17.09
CA PHE A 321 -0.40 10.94 -16.84
C PHE A 321 0.39 9.81 -16.16
N LEU A 322 -0.17 9.14 -15.15
CA LEU A 322 0.48 8.03 -14.47
C LEU A 322 0.75 6.84 -15.40
N ARG A 323 -0.18 6.50 -16.30
CA ARG A 323 0.08 5.50 -17.36
C ARG A 323 1.25 5.92 -18.25
N TRP A 324 1.22 7.18 -18.70
CA TRP A 324 2.27 7.70 -19.55
C TRP A 324 3.63 7.69 -18.84
N SER A 325 3.69 8.10 -17.57
CA SER A 325 4.94 8.12 -16.80
C SER A 325 5.44 6.73 -16.45
N HIS A 326 4.56 5.78 -16.15
CA HIS A 326 4.88 4.35 -16.06
C HIS A 326 5.55 3.87 -17.36
N ASP A 327 4.96 4.15 -18.51
CA ASP A 327 5.48 3.65 -19.79
C ASP A 327 6.75 4.36 -20.27
N HIS A 328 6.88 5.67 -20.02
CA HIS A 328 7.96 6.49 -20.61
C HIS A 328 9.08 6.80 -19.64
N TRP A 329 8.80 6.85 -18.34
CA TRP A 329 9.79 7.07 -17.29
C TRP A 329 10.01 5.81 -16.44
N GLY A 330 9.23 4.76 -16.59
CA GLY A 330 9.48 3.53 -15.84
C GLY A 330 9.16 3.63 -14.36
N VAL A 331 8.17 4.46 -14.00
CA VAL A 331 7.70 4.66 -12.61
C VAL A 331 7.24 3.33 -12.01
N ALA A 332 7.70 3.05 -10.80
CA ALA A 332 7.34 1.84 -10.03
C ALA A 332 6.68 2.19 -8.68
N TRP A 333 6.99 3.36 -8.13
CA TRP A 333 6.48 3.84 -6.84
C TRP A 333 5.81 5.20 -6.99
N VAL A 334 4.62 5.37 -6.42
CA VAL A 334 3.85 6.63 -6.48
C VAL A 334 3.39 7.06 -5.10
N LEU A 335 3.82 8.23 -4.64
CA LEU A 335 3.25 8.89 -3.46
C LEU A 335 2.29 10.00 -3.90
N LEU A 336 1.02 9.90 -3.48
CA LEU A 336 0.04 10.98 -3.62
C LEU A 336 0.19 11.93 -2.43
N GLY A 337 0.78 13.10 -2.66
CA GLY A 337 1.02 14.12 -1.65
C GLY A 337 -0.13 15.11 -1.57
N GLY A 338 -1.11 14.85 -0.73
CA GLY A 338 -2.26 15.74 -0.54
C GLY A 338 -3.53 14.99 -0.18
N ASP A 339 -4.39 15.68 0.56
CA ASP A 339 -5.77 15.28 0.81
C ASP A 339 -6.63 15.38 -0.47
N ALA A 340 -7.88 14.87 -0.44
CA ALA A 340 -8.83 14.76 -1.54
C ALA A 340 -9.06 16.06 -2.31
N ALA A 341 -9.00 17.20 -1.64
CA ALA A 341 -9.17 18.52 -2.26
C ALA A 341 -7.94 18.95 -3.10
N ILE A 342 -6.80 18.30 -2.93
CA ILE A 342 -5.54 18.56 -3.65
C ILE A 342 -5.35 17.48 -4.70
N VAL A 343 -5.34 16.22 -4.28
CA VAL A 343 -5.24 15.05 -5.17
C VAL A 343 -6.56 14.25 -5.09
N PRO A 344 -7.47 14.40 -6.07
CA PRO A 344 -8.82 13.85 -5.98
C PRO A 344 -8.84 12.34 -5.94
N ILE A 345 -9.89 11.79 -5.32
CA ILE A 345 -10.07 10.35 -5.12
C ILE A 345 -11.05 9.82 -6.17
N ARG A 346 -10.88 8.54 -6.56
CA ARG A 346 -11.89 7.81 -7.33
C ARG A 346 -12.74 6.97 -6.39
N LYS A 347 -14.06 6.93 -6.63
CA LYS A 347 -14.97 6.05 -5.91
C LYS A 347 -15.47 4.93 -6.80
N VAL A 348 -15.69 3.76 -6.22
CA VAL A 348 -16.23 2.56 -6.89
C VAL A 348 -17.42 1.99 -6.13
N PRO A 349 -18.45 1.47 -6.80
CA PRO A 349 -19.58 0.86 -6.13
C PRO A 349 -19.22 -0.53 -5.62
N GLY A 350 -19.35 -0.73 -4.31
CA GLY A 350 -19.27 -2.02 -3.65
C GLY A 350 -20.52 -2.85 -3.92
N ALA A 351 -20.33 -3.98 -4.59
CA ALA A 351 -21.44 -4.82 -5.07
C ALA A 351 -22.16 -5.62 -3.97
N ALA A 352 -21.69 -5.56 -2.73
CA ALA A 352 -22.28 -6.31 -1.62
C ALA A 352 -23.56 -5.67 -1.06
N GLU A 353 -23.80 -4.39 -1.34
CA GLU A 353 -24.78 -3.59 -0.61
C GLU A 353 -25.60 -2.64 -1.51
N GLY A 354 -26.76 -2.20 -1.05
CA GLY A 354 -27.64 -1.25 -1.75
C GLY A 354 -28.66 -1.88 -2.70
N HIS A 355 -28.85 -3.20 -2.65
CA HIS A 355 -29.77 -3.92 -3.53
C HIS A 355 -31.25 -3.61 -3.23
N ILE A 356 -32.08 -3.56 -4.28
CA ILE A 356 -33.54 -3.62 -4.19
C ILE A 356 -34.01 -4.98 -4.70
N GLU A 357 -34.65 -5.76 -3.84
CA GLU A 357 -35.05 -7.13 -4.20
C GLU A 357 -36.27 -7.14 -5.14
N ILE A 358 -36.44 -8.24 -5.87
CA ILE A 358 -37.64 -8.44 -6.68
C ILE A 358 -38.72 -9.03 -5.78
N GLY A 359 -39.75 -8.23 -5.53
CA GLY A 359 -40.90 -8.59 -4.71
C GLY A 359 -42.02 -9.24 -5.50
N THR A 360 -42.98 -9.82 -4.78
CA THR A 360 -44.20 -10.43 -5.35
C THR A 360 -45.47 -9.67 -5.00
N SER A 361 -45.40 -8.72 -4.08
CA SER A 361 -46.51 -7.89 -3.57
C SER A 361 -46.68 -6.60 -4.38
N ASN A 362 -47.92 -6.10 -4.47
CA ASN A 362 -48.24 -4.81 -5.10
C ASN A 362 -49.26 -4.05 -4.23
N PRO A 363 -48.86 -2.95 -3.55
CA PRO A 363 -47.53 -2.32 -3.60
C PRO A 363 -46.43 -3.24 -3.03
N PRO A 364 -45.16 -3.08 -3.47
CA PRO A 364 -44.05 -3.90 -2.99
C PRO A 364 -43.78 -3.66 -1.50
N ASP A 365 -43.30 -4.71 -0.83
CA ASP A 365 -42.82 -4.65 0.54
C ASP A 365 -41.54 -3.81 0.64
N LYS A 366 -41.14 -3.48 1.88
CA LYS A 366 -39.97 -2.63 2.14
C LYS A 366 -38.71 -3.19 1.50
N ASN A 367 -38.00 -2.33 0.78
CA ASN A 367 -36.79 -2.63 0.00
C ASN A 367 -36.99 -3.68 -1.09
N GLU A 368 -38.23 -3.83 -1.56
CA GLU A 368 -38.57 -4.64 -2.72
C GLU A 368 -39.08 -3.77 -3.89
N SER A 369 -39.11 -4.40 -5.06
CA SER A 369 -39.61 -3.85 -6.31
C SER A 369 -40.71 -4.72 -6.91
N PHE A 370 -41.66 -4.10 -7.61
CA PHE A 370 -42.74 -4.82 -8.31
C PHE A 370 -42.88 -4.32 -9.75
N TRP A 371 -42.82 -5.26 -10.70
CA TRP A 371 -43.02 -4.98 -12.12
C TRP A 371 -44.49 -4.94 -12.50
N THR A 372 -44.95 -3.79 -12.99
CA THR A 372 -46.35 -3.57 -13.37
C THR A 372 -46.72 -4.05 -14.78
N GLY A 373 -45.73 -4.54 -15.54
CA GLY A 373 -45.86 -4.76 -17.00
C GLY A 373 -45.39 -3.57 -17.84
N THR A 374 -45.23 -2.38 -17.27
CA THR A 374 -44.82 -1.16 -18.01
C THR A 374 -43.75 -0.32 -17.30
N TYR A 375 -43.75 -0.31 -15.96
CA TYR A 375 -42.77 0.39 -15.13
C TYR A 375 -42.55 -0.38 -13.82
N LEU A 376 -41.49 -0.04 -13.07
CA LEU A 376 -41.21 -0.64 -11.76
C LEU A 376 -41.71 0.28 -10.63
N LYS A 377 -42.38 -0.33 -9.65
CA LYS A 377 -42.62 0.28 -8.33
C LYS A 377 -41.51 -0.15 -7.38
N MET A 378 -40.97 0.73 -6.56
CA MET A 378 -39.94 0.41 -5.57
C MET A 378 -40.24 1.07 -4.23
N HIS A 379 -40.33 0.28 -3.18
CA HIS A 379 -40.45 0.81 -1.83
C HIS A 379 -39.06 0.90 -1.19
N VAL A 380 -38.43 2.06 -1.25
CA VAL A 380 -37.08 2.31 -0.72
C VAL A 380 -37.18 2.75 0.75
N ASP A 381 -37.27 1.79 1.68
CA ASP A 381 -37.21 2.05 3.12
C ASP A 381 -35.75 2.17 3.58
N ARG A 382 -35.13 3.30 3.22
CA ARG A 382 -33.68 3.62 3.31
C ARG A 382 -32.80 2.69 2.44
N PRO A 383 -31.93 3.25 1.59
CA PRO A 383 -31.02 2.45 0.78
C PRO A 383 -29.94 1.81 1.66
N GLY A 384 -29.72 0.51 1.48
CA GLY A 384 -28.78 -0.25 2.29
C GLY A 384 -29.40 -0.85 3.56
N VAL A 385 -29.06 -2.11 3.79
CA VAL A 385 -29.32 -2.93 4.98
C VAL A 385 -28.31 -2.63 6.08
N TRP A 386 -27.03 -2.41 5.73
CA TRP A 386 -25.97 -2.31 6.73
C TRP A 386 -25.98 -0.97 7.45
N PHE A 387 -25.72 0.08 6.70
CA PHE A 387 -25.86 1.44 7.19
C PHE A 387 -26.92 2.08 6.34
N PRO A 388 -28.07 2.47 6.91
CA PRO A 388 -29.14 3.06 6.12
C PRO A 388 -28.68 4.42 5.60
N GLY A 389 -28.68 4.57 4.28
CA GLY A 389 -28.37 5.84 3.63
C GLY A 389 -29.54 6.82 3.72
N THR A 390 -29.27 8.05 3.29
CA THR A 390 -30.34 8.97 2.94
C THR A 390 -30.79 8.72 1.51
N VAL A 391 -32.04 9.06 1.20
CA VAL A 391 -32.58 8.99 -0.16
C VAL A 391 -32.10 10.14 -1.06
N ALA A 392 -31.30 11.07 -0.52
CA ALA A 392 -30.73 12.19 -1.29
C ALA A 392 -29.43 11.75 -1.98
N GLY A 393 -29.23 12.20 -3.23
CA GLY A 393 -27.99 11.96 -3.98
C GLY A 393 -27.77 10.51 -4.42
N LEU A 394 -28.82 9.69 -4.46
CA LEU A 394 -28.73 8.29 -4.88
C LEU A 394 -28.47 8.15 -6.39
N THR A 395 -27.63 7.19 -6.75
CA THR A 395 -27.48 6.75 -8.14
C THR A 395 -28.04 5.34 -8.27
N LEU A 396 -28.96 5.13 -9.21
CA LEU A 396 -29.55 3.82 -9.47
C LEU A 396 -28.85 3.17 -10.66
N VAL A 397 -28.42 1.92 -10.48
CA VAL A 397 -27.80 1.12 -11.55
C VAL A 397 -28.43 -0.26 -11.62
N ASN A 398 -28.35 -0.85 -12.80
CA ASN A 398 -28.56 -2.28 -12.99
C ASN A 398 -27.19 -2.99 -12.93
N PRO A 399 -26.87 -3.70 -11.84
CA PRO A 399 -25.56 -4.31 -11.64
C PRO A 399 -25.32 -5.55 -12.53
N HIS A 400 -26.27 -5.96 -13.36
CA HIS A 400 -26.10 -7.12 -14.26
C HIS A 400 -25.73 -6.72 -15.69
N ASN A 401 -26.03 -5.49 -16.10
CA ASN A 401 -25.77 -5.01 -17.46
C ASN A 401 -25.17 -3.60 -17.50
N GLY A 402 -24.92 -2.98 -16.34
CA GLY A 402 -24.29 -1.66 -16.23
C GLY A 402 -25.16 -0.49 -16.65
N VAL A 403 -26.48 -0.67 -16.83
CA VAL A 403 -27.38 0.43 -17.15
C VAL A 403 -27.51 1.36 -15.93
N LYS A 404 -27.03 2.61 -16.06
CA LYS A 404 -27.34 3.69 -15.12
C LYS A 404 -28.72 4.26 -15.42
N ILE A 405 -29.55 4.36 -14.39
CA ILE A 405 -30.91 4.86 -14.50
C ILE A 405 -30.92 6.27 -13.90
N PRO A 406 -31.09 7.32 -14.72
CA PRO A 406 -30.93 8.70 -14.26
C PRO A 406 -32.11 9.12 -13.36
N TYR A 407 -31.83 10.03 -12.43
CA TYR A 407 -32.90 10.73 -11.72
C TYR A 407 -33.62 11.67 -12.69
N ASP A 408 -34.95 11.55 -12.77
CA ASP A 408 -35.79 12.34 -13.66
C ASP A 408 -36.77 13.19 -12.85
N SER A 409 -36.35 14.39 -12.49
CA SER A 409 -37.20 15.35 -11.76
C SER A 409 -38.45 15.79 -12.53
N THR A 410 -38.53 15.50 -13.84
CA THR A 410 -39.67 15.86 -14.70
C THR A 410 -40.70 14.73 -14.84
N ALA A 411 -40.41 13.54 -14.30
CA ALA A 411 -41.25 12.35 -14.39
C ALA A 411 -41.68 12.01 -15.83
N SER A 412 -40.72 12.06 -16.76
CA SER A 412 -40.94 11.71 -18.16
C SER A 412 -41.16 10.21 -18.36
N ALA A 413 -41.64 9.83 -19.55
CA ALA A 413 -41.84 8.42 -19.92
C ALA A 413 -40.55 7.71 -20.38
N GLY A 414 -39.41 8.42 -20.41
CA GLY A 414 -38.10 7.86 -20.79
C GLY A 414 -37.47 7.00 -19.69
N LEU A 415 -36.26 6.48 -19.93
CA LEU A 415 -35.50 5.79 -18.89
C LEU A 415 -35.18 6.77 -17.76
N GLY A 416 -35.65 6.48 -16.55
CA GLY A 416 -35.40 7.32 -15.39
C GLY A 416 -36.21 6.92 -14.17
N TRP A 417 -35.86 7.48 -13.01
CA TRP A 417 -36.56 7.26 -11.76
C TRP A 417 -36.93 8.57 -11.07
N PHE A 418 -38.02 8.56 -10.31
CA PHE A 418 -38.47 9.71 -9.52
C PHE A 418 -39.26 9.29 -8.28
N PHE A 419 -39.34 10.19 -7.30
CA PHE A 419 -40.12 9.99 -6.09
C PHE A 419 -41.61 10.18 -6.35
N THR A 420 -42.46 9.45 -5.63
CA THR A 420 -43.91 9.62 -5.63
C THR A 420 -44.43 10.00 -4.25
N THR A 421 -45.59 10.63 -4.19
CA THR A 421 -46.17 11.13 -2.93
C THR A 421 -46.49 10.02 -1.92
N ASP A 422 -46.86 8.84 -2.41
CA ASP A 422 -47.38 7.71 -1.64
C ASP A 422 -47.18 6.37 -2.38
N ASP A 423 -47.67 5.29 -1.78
CA ASP A 423 -47.59 3.90 -2.25
C ASP A 423 -48.51 3.59 -3.47
N SER A 424 -49.20 4.60 -4.03
CA SER A 424 -49.85 4.46 -5.33
C SER A 424 -48.84 4.42 -6.49
N TYR A 425 -47.67 5.04 -6.31
CA TYR A 425 -46.64 5.26 -7.34
C TYR A 425 -47.14 6.03 -8.58
N VAL A 426 -48.15 6.89 -8.41
CA VAL A 426 -48.76 7.65 -9.52
C VAL A 426 -48.25 9.08 -9.58
N THR A 427 -48.38 9.83 -8.49
CA THR A 427 -48.11 11.27 -8.45
C THR A 427 -46.65 11.52 -8.12
N SER A 428 -45.92 12.20 -9.00
CA SER A 428 -44.52 12.59 -8.77
C SER A 428 -44.39 13.55 -7.58
N SER A 429 -43.31 13.43 -6.83
CA SER A 429 -42.94 14.28 -5.71
C SER A 429 -41.56 14.89 -5.95
N ALA A 430 -41.42 16.19 -5.72
CA ALA A 430 -40.10 16.84 -5.67
C ALA A 430 -39.38 16.58 -4.33
N ALA A 431 -40.14 16.32 -3.27
CA ALA A 431 -39.59 15.90 -1.99
C ALA A 431 -39.22 14.42 -2.05
N ALA A 432 -38.08 14.07 -1.47
CA ALA A 432 -37.64 12.68 -1.39
C ALA A 432 -38.60 11.86 -0.50
N THR A 433 -39.11 10.75 -1.04
CA THR A 433 -40.00 9.83 -0.32
C THR A 433 -39.45 8.40 -0.41
N LYS A 434 -40.08 7.47 0.31
CA LYS A 434 -39.76 6.03 0.22
C LYS A 434 -40.40 5.34 -0.98
N TYR A 435 -41.18 6.05 -1.78
CA TYR A 435 -41.92 5.50 -2.90
C TYR A 435 -41.27 5.99 -4.19
N VAL A 436 -40.66 5.07 -4.93
CA VAL A 436 -39.94 5.37 -6.15
C VAL A 436 -40.60 4.66 -7.33
N ARG A 437 -40.79 5.41 -8.42
CA ARG A 437 -41.21 4.87 -9.71
C ARG A 437 -40.05 4.89 -10.68
N VAL A 438 -39.86 3.80 -11.40
CA VAL A 438 -38.80 3.67 -12.41
C VAL A 438 -39.37 3.32 -13.77
N HIS A 439 -39.08 4.13 -14.76
CA HIS A 439 -39.43 3.94 -16.16
C HIS A 439 -38.25 3.39 -16.95
N GLY A 440 -38.55 2.53 -17.93
CA GLY A 440 -37.57 1.84 -18.74
C GLY A 440 -38.15 0.56 -19.35
N THR A 441 -37.44 -0.04 -20.29
CA THR A 441 -37.84 -1.34 -20.83
C THR A 441 -37.64 -2.45 -19.80
N SER A 442 -38.41 -3.56 -19.89
CA SER A 442 -38.22 -4.70 -18.98
C SER A 442 -36.78 -5.22 -18.94
N ALA A 443 -36.05 -5.16 -20.07
CA ALA A 443 -34.65 -5.59 -20.12
C ALA A 443 -33.70 -4.68 -19.31
N GLN A 444 -34.07 -3.41 -19.13
CA GLN A 444 -33.25 -2.42 -18.41
C GLN A 444 -33.55 -2.43 -16.92
N ILE A 445 -34.81 -2.60 -16.50
CA ILE A 445 -35.23 -2.27 -15.13
C ILE A 445 -35.98 -3.38 -14.40
N ASN A 446 -36.42 -4.45 -15.07
CA ASN A 446 -37.11 -5.58 -14.41
C ASN A 446 -36.10 -6.66 -13.98
N SER A 447 -35.21 -6.29 -13.08
CA SER A 447 -34.22 -7.16 -12.45
C SER A 447 -33.91 -6.65 -11.04
N ARG A 448 -33.10 -7.37 -10.28
CA ARG A 448 -32.52 -6.84 -9.03
C ARG A 448 -31.64 -5.63 -9.39
N LEU A 449 -31.95 -4.46 -8.85
CA LEU A 449 -31.20 -3.22 -9.09
C LEU A 449 -30.40 -2.83 -7.85
N GLN A 450 -29.50 -1.88 -8.00
CA GLN A 450 -28.63 -1.41 -6.93
C GLN A 450 -28.65 0.11 -6.82
N TRP A 451 -28.86 0.59 -5.60
CA TRP A 451 -28.61 1.96 -5.21
C TRP A 451 -27.14 2.11 -4.82
N ILE A 452 -26.45 3.02 -5.48
CA ILE A 452 -25.14 3.53 -5.07
C ILE A 452 -25.39 4.74 -4.16
N TYR A 453 -24.85 4.65 -2.95
CA TYR A 453 -25.06 5.58 -1.87
C TYR A 453 -23.80 5.68 -1.01
N GLN A 454 -23.79 6.54 0.00
CA GLN A 454 -22.56 6.94 0.72
C GLN A 454 -21.67 5.77 1.20
N TRP A 455 -22.29 4.67 1.65
CA TRP A 455 -21.58 3.57 2.30
C TRP A 455 -21.07 2.47 1.36
N ASN A 456 -21.74 2.27 0.22
CA ASN A 456 -21.24 1.37 -0.82
C ASN A 456 -20.49 2.11 -1.94
N ASN A 457 -20.32 3.43 -1.85
CA ASN A 457 -19.48 4.19 -2.77
C ASN A 457 -18.07 4.35 -2.17
N ILE A 458 -17.21 3.37 -2.45
CA ILE A 458 -15.92 3.15 -1.79
C ILE A 458 -14.85 4.04 -2.41
N PRO A 459 -14.24 4.98 -1.67
CA PRO A 459 -13.05 5.70 -2.13
C PRO A 459 -11.83 4.75 -2.21
N THR A 460 -11.09 4.81 -3.31
CA THR A 460 -9.95 3.91 -3.53
C THR A 460 -8.84 4.59 -4.31
N ASP A 461 -7.61 4.44 -3.84
CA ASP A 461 -6.42 4.82 -4.60
C ASP A 461 -5.91 3.69 -5.52
N LEU A 462 -6.56 2.51 -5.51
CA LEU A 462 -6.26 1.45 -6.49
C LEU A 462 -6.45 1.93 -7.94
N TYR A 463 -7.35 2.89 -8.16
CA TYR A 463 -7.53 3.55 -9.45
C TYR A 463 -6.29 4.31 -9.94
N TYR A 464 -5.35 4.67 -9.08
CA TYR A 464 -4.08 5.28 -9.51
C TYR A 464 -2.92 4.28 -9.57
N ALA A 465 -3.12 3.06 -9.06
CA ALA A 465 -2.12 2.00 -9.02
C ALA A 465 -2.30 0.93 -10.11
N SER A 466 -3.55 0.61 -10.48
CA SER A 466 -3.92 -0.33 -11.55
C SER A 466 -3.99 0.42 -12.88
N LEU A 467 -2.89 0.49 -13.63
CA LEU A 467 -2.68 1.35 -14.80
C LEU A 467 -2.74 0.62 -16.14
N VAL A 468 -2.50 -0.69 -16.18
CA VAL A 468 -2.44 -1.48 -17.42
C VAL A 468 -3.47 -2.60 -17.36
N GLY A 469 -4.29 -2.70 -18.41
CA GLY A 469 -5.33 -3.70 -18.54
C GLY A 469 -5.71 -3.90 -20.00
N SER A 470 -6.15 -5.11 -20.34
CA SER A 470 -6.50 -5.47 -21.73
C SER A 470 -7.64 -4.62 -22.31
N GLN A 471 -8.44 -4.02 -21.44
CA GLN A 471 -9.60 -3.18 -21.78
C GLN A 471 -9.27 -1.68 -21.65
N TYR A 472 -8.09 -1.32 -21.14
CA TYR A 472 -7.67 0.07 -20.96
C TYR A 472 -7.13 0.64 -22.27
N GLY A 473 -7.63 1.80 -22.70
CA GLY A 473 -7.27 2.41 -23.97
C GLY A 473 -8.04 1.91 -25.20
N LEU A 474 -9.10 1.12 -25.02
CA LEU A 474 -10.04 0.83 -26.11
C LEU A 474 -10.71 2.12 -26.59
N PRO A 475 -10.76 2.41 -27.92
CA PRO A 475 -11.42 3.60 -28.43
C PRO A 475 -12.89 3.69 -28.00
N ALA A 476 -13.33 4.88 -27.58
CA ALA A 476 -14.68 5.18 -27.08
C ALA A 476 -15.03 4.62 -25.68
N PHE A 477 -14.10 3.95 -25.01
CA PHE A 477 -14.26 3.48 -23.64
C PHE A 477 -13.36 4.26 -22.68
N HIS A 478 -13.82 4.39 -21.44
CA HIS A 478 -13.04 4.98 -20.36
C HIS A 478 -12.55 3.87 -19.42
N ASP A 479 -11.31 3.97 -18.95
CA ASP A 479 -10.77 2.96 -18.04
C ASP A 479 -11.61 2.88 -16.77
N TRP A 480 -11.92 1.66 -16.32
CA TRP A 480 -12.83 1.39 -15.20
C TRP A 480 -14.25 1.91 -15.43
N ASP A 481 -14.63 2.34 -16.63
CA ASP A 481 -16.02 2.69 -16.99
C ASP A 481 -16.27 2.31 -18.46
N LEU A 482 -16.35 1.00 -18.70
CA LEU A 482 -16.54 0.44 -20.04
C LEU A 482 -17.98 0.56 -20.52
N THR A 483 -18.90 0.84 -19.61
CA THR A 483 -20.27 1.15 -19.96
C THR A 483 -20.47 2.62 -20.33
N ASN A 484 -19.44 3.45 -20.14
CA ASN A 484 -19.45 4.89 -20.35
C ASN A 484 -20.65 5.55 -19.66
N ASN A 485 -20.92 5.11 -18.43
CA ASN A 485 -22.06 5.55 -17.63
C ASN A 485 -21.63 6.46 -16.45
N GLU A 486 -20.34 6.75 -16.34
CA GLU A 486 -19.69 7.56 -15.29
C GLU A 486 -19.72 6.92 -13.89
N VAL A 487 -20.09 5.64 -13.80
CA VAL A 487 -19.96 4.83 -12.59
C VAL A 487 -18.76 3.92 -12.78
N TYR A 488 -17.68 4.22 -12.07
CA TYR A 488 -16.42 3.53 -12.28
C TYR A 488 -16.33 2.26 -11.42
N GLY A 489 -15.87 1.16 -12.00
CA GLY A 489 -15.54 -0.07 -11.29
C GLY A 489 -16.76 -0.90 -10.89
N GLN A 490 -17.84 -0.86 -11.67
CA GLN A 490 -19.00 -1.70 -11.45
C GLN A 490 -18.64 -3.17 -11.62
N HIS A 491 -19.01 -3.95 -10.63
CA HIS A 491 -18.78 -5.38 -10.59
C HIS A 491 -19.91 -6.07 -9.84
N THR A 492 -19.89 -7.39 -9.91
CA THR A 492 -20.68 -8.31 -9.08
C THR A 492 -19.74 -9.37 -8.53
N ASN A 493 -20.28 -10.39 -7.87
CA ASN A 493 -19.47 -11.51 -7.39
C ASN A 493 -18.67 -12.16 -8.55
N ASN A 494 -19.36 -12.49 -9.65
CA ASN A 494 -18.81 -13.30 -10.74
C ASN A 494 -18.49 -12.52 -12.02
N THR A 495 -18.97 -11.29 -12.15
CA THR A 495 -18.80 -10.48 -13.36
C THR A 495 -18.18 -9.14 -13.01
N ASP A 496 -17.19 -8.73 -13.78
CA ASP A 496 -16.66 -7.38 -13.77
C ASP A 496 -17.21 -6.65 -14.99
N ILE A 497 -18.08 -5.66 -14.76
CA ILE A 497 -18.79 -4.97 -15.85
C ILE A 497 -17.86 -3.94 -16.49
N ASP A 498 -17.02 -3.32 -15.68
CA ASP A 498 -16.11 -2.26 -16.10
C ASP A 498 -14.66 -2.74 -16.31
N GLY A 499 -14.43 -4.05 -16.23
CA GLY A 499 -13.15 -4.67 -16.56
C GLY A 499 -12.03 -4.21 -15.64
N VAL A 500 -12.30 -4.11 -14.34
CA VAL A 500 -11.27 -3.76 -13.35
C VAL A 500 -10.24 -4.88 -13.26
N GLU A 501 -8.97 -4.51 -13.38
CA GLU A 501 -7.86 -5.40 -13.11
C GLU A 501 -7.46 -5.22 -11.65
N TYR A 502 -7.76 -6.24 -10.83
CA TYR A 502 -7.44 -6.30 -9.40
C TYR A 502 -5.95 -6.59 -9.17
N ARG A 503 -5.08 -5.72 -9.70
CA ARG A 503 -3.62 -5.74 -9.58
C ARG A 503 -3.06 -4.33 -9.62
N THR A 504 -1.81 -4.16 -9.22
CA THR A 504 -1.12 -2.87 -9.26
C THR A 504 0.11 -2.91 -10.15
N ASP A 505 0.21 -1.97 -11.09
CA ASP A 505 1.37 -1.79 -11.96
C ASP A 505 2.41 -0.85 -11.29
N VAL A 506 1.96 0.02 -10.39
CA VAL A 506 2.80 0.81 -9.47
C VAL A 506 2.37 0.60 -8.03
N SER A 507 3.33 0.55 -7.10
CA SER A 507 3.05 0.55 -5.67
C SER A 507 2.73 1.97 -5.20
N LEU A 508 1.57 2.14 -4.56
CA LEU A 508 1.04 3.46 -4.24
C LEU A 508 0.74 3.62 -2.76
N GLY A 509 1.06 4.81 -2.24
CA GLY A 509 0.60 5.29 -0.94
C GLY A 509 0.18 6.75 -1.00
N ARG A 510 -0.57 7.21 0.00
CA ARG A 510 -1.04 8.60 0.11
C ARG A 510 -0.48 9.24 1.38
N ALA A 511 -0.05 10.50 1.27
CA ALA A 511 0.13 11.40 2.39
C ALA A 511 -1.10 12.33 2.44
N PRO A 512 -2.12 12.04 3.26
CA PRO A 512 -3.36 12.80 3.31
C PRO A 512 -3.16 14.09 4.13
N ILE A 513 -2.66 15.13 3.48
CA ILE A 513 -2.25 16.39 4.13
C ILE A 513 -2.82 17.60 3.41
N SER A 514 -3.08 18.68 4.14
CA SER A 514 -3.69 19.90 3.58
C SER A 514 -2.93 21.19 3.90
N SER A 515 -1.82 21.10 4.66
CA SER A 515 -1.00 22.25 5.08
C SER A 515 0.50 21.96 5.07
N THR A 516 1.33 23.02 5.03
CA THR A 516 2.80 22.89 5.10
C THR A 516 3.27 22.20 6.37
N ALA A 517 2.63 22.47 7.52
CA ALA A 517 3.03 21.90 8.80
C ALA A 517 2.78 20.38 8.84
N GLN A 518 1.63 19.94 8.31
CA GLN A 518 1.33 18.51 8.14
C GLN A 518 2.31 17.84 7.16
N ALA A 519 2.66 18.52 6.06
CA ALA A 519 3.66 18.04 5.10
C ALA A 519 5.03 17.84 5.76
N ALA A 520 5.50 18.84 6.50
CA ALA A 520 6.76 18.78 7.21
C ALA A 520 6.77 17.65 8.25
N ALA A 521 5.70 17.49 9.04
CA ALA A 521 5.57 16.43 10.04
C ALA A 521 5.62 15.03 9.40
N PHE A 522 4.88 14.81 8.30
CA PHE A 522 4.91 13.56 7.56
C PHE A 522 6.31 13.26 7.02
N VAL A 523 6.92 14.22 6.31
CA VAL A 523 8.25 14.04 5.70
C VAL A 523 9.34 13.83 6.76
N ASP A 524 9.28 14.55 7.89
CA ASP A 524 10.22 14.37 9.00
C ASP A 524 10.12 12.97 9.60
N LYS A 525 8.92 12.42 9.78
CA LYS A 525 8.74 11.05 10.27
C LYS A 525 9.30 10.01 9.29
N VAL A 526 9.02 10.15 7.99
CA VAL A 526 9.55 9.22 6.97
C VAL A 526 11.09 9.27 6.93
N ILE A 527 11.68 10.47 6.88
CA ILE A 527 13.15 10.61 6.88
C ILE A 527 13.74 10.09 8.19
N ALA A 528 13.09 10.33 9.34
CA ALA A 528 13.58 9.86 10.63
C ALA A 528 13.56 8.33 10.73
N TYR A 529 12.48 7.71 10.26
CA TYR A 529 12.33 6.26 10.18
C TYR A 529 13.41 5.61 9.31
N GLU A 530 13.60 6.12 8.09
CA GLU A 530 14.54 5.53 7.13
C GLU A 530 16.01 5.80 7.45
N SER A 531 16.31 6.97 8.01
CA SER A 531 17.66 7.31 8.48
C SER A 531 18.00 6.66 9.83
N PHE A 532 16.98 6.20 10.54
CA PHE A 532 17.03 5.77 11.94
C PHE A 532 17.55 6.88 12.88
N ARG A 533 17.28 8.14 12.53
CA ARG A 533 17.75 9.34 13.25
C ARG A 533 16.66 10.38 13.35
N ARG A 534 16.57 11.06 14.48
CA ARG A 534 15.73 12.25 14.65
C ARG A 534 16.29 13.42 13.82
N PRO A 535 15.51 14.47 13.54
CA PRO A 535 16.00 15.66 12.81
C PRO A 535 17.19 16.37 13.46
N ASP A 536 17.39 16.21 14.77
CA ASP A 536 18.57 16.72 15.49
C ASP A 536 19.83 15.87 15.31
N GLY A 537 19.75 14.77 14.57
CA GLY A 537 20.83 13.82 14.29
C GLY A 537 20.99 12.69 15.31
N SER A 538 20.26 12.72 16.42
CA SER A 538 20.28 11.67 17.44
C SER A 538 19.68 10.37 16.90
N MET A 539 20.21 9.22 17.33
CA MET A 539 19.73 7.91 16.89
C MET A 539 18.40 7.54 17.56
N LEU A 540 17.51 6.89 16.81
CA LEU A 540 16.37 6.18 17.41
C LEU A 540 16.87 5.02 18.30
N PRO A 541 16.07 4.54 19.28
CA PRO A 541 16.51 3.46 20.16
C PRO A 541 16.79 2.18 19.36
N GLY A 542 17.96 1.57 19.53
CA GLY A 542 18.36 0.40 18.74
C GLY A 542 17.47 -0.84 18.93
N SER A 543 16.78 -0.94 20.07
CA SER A 543 15.81 -2.00 20.37
C SER A 543 14.41 -1.70 19.84
N TRP A 544 14.12 -0.47 19.41
CA TRP A 544 12.79 -0.03 19.01
C TRP A 544 12.14 -0.93 17.94
N PRO A 545 12.83 -1.41 16.89
CA PRO A 545 12.24 -2.31 15.89
C PRO A 545 11.73 -3.67 16.42
N ARG A 546 11.97 -3.99 17.69
CA ARG A 546 11.49 -5.22 18.33
C ARG A 546 10.08 -5.08 18.91
N LYS A 547 9.61 -3.83 19.12
CA LYS A 547 8.38 -3.51 19.85
C LYS A 547 7.13 -3.73 18.98
N LEU A 548 6.21 -4.56 19.45
CA LEU A 548 4.91 -4.83 18.85
C LEU A 548 3.81 -4.58 19.89
N LEU A 549 2.84 -3.76 19.52
CA LEU A 549 1.60 -3.57 20.28
C LEU A 549 0.44 -4.23 19.53
N MET A 550 -0.27 -5.12 20.20
CA MET A 550 -1.46 -5.78 19.66
C MET A 550 -2.68 -5.41 20.49
N VAL A 551 -3.72 -4.93 19.83
CA VAL A 551 -4.90 -4.39 20.50
C VAL A 551 -6.14 -5.06 19.93
N SER A 552 -6.96 -5.58 20.83
CA SER A 552 -8.20 -6.28 20.50
C SER A 552 -9.33 -5.67 21.29
N ALA A 553 -10.22 -4.95 20.62
CA ALA A 553 -11.55 -4.66 21.16
C ALA A 553 -12.53 -5.72 20.66
N ASN A 554 -13.53 -6.00 21.48
CA ASN A 554 -14.48 -7.08 21.25
C ASN A 554 -15.31 -6.82 19.98
N TRP A 555 -15.26 -7.74 19.01
CA TRP A 555 -16.16 -7.71 17.84
C TRP A 555 -17.50 -8.40 18.14
N GLY A 556 -17.51 -9.42 19.01
CA GLY A 556 -18.65 -10.24 19.40
C GLY A 556 -19.49 -9.61 20.51
N GLY A 557 -20.63 -9.01 20.13
CA GLY A 557 -21.55 -8.29 21.01
C GLY A 557 -21.96 -9.03 22.28
N ARG A 558 -21.23 -8.77 23.38
CA ARG A 558 -21.59 -9.19 24.73
C ARG A 558 -22.88 -8.53 25.14
N ARG A 559 -23.93 -9.32 25.31
CA ARG A 559 -25.24 -8.81 25.69
C ARG A 559 -25.47 -8.91 27.19
N TRP A 560 -25.47 -7.76 27.86
CA TRP A 560 -25.85 -7.68 29.27
C TRP A 560 -27.36 -7.82 29.48
N ILE A 561 -27.75 -8.69 30.41
CA ILE A 561 -29.13 -8.97 30.82
C ILE A 561 -29.29 -8.62 32.29
N GLY A 562 -29.93 -7.49 32.56
CA GLY A 562 -30.26 -7.06 33.92
C GLY A 562 -31.54 -7.69 34.47
N SER A 563 -31.73 -7.58 35.79
CA SER A 563 -32.93 -8.07 36.49
C SER A 563 -34.17 -7.23 36.20
N SER A 564 -35.35 -7.85 36.41
CA SER A 564 -36.67 -7.21 36.35
C SER A 564 -37.61 -7.82 37.39
N ALA A 565 -38.37 -6.96 38.07
CA ALA A 565 -39.43 -7.37 38.98
C ALA A 565 -40.73 -7.82 38.28
N VAL A 566 -40.83 -7.63 36.95
CA VAL A 566 -42.03 -7.92 36.14
C VAL A 566 -41.95 -9.35 35.57
N SER A 567 -43.08 -10.07 35.58
CA SER A 567 -43.21 -11.43 35.03
C SER A 567 -44.35 -11.52 33.99
N PRO A 568 -44.10 -12.02 32.77
CA PRO A 568 -42.77 -12.34 32.26
C PRO A 568 -41.90 -11.08 32.10
N PRO A 569 -40.56 -11.21 32.13
CA PRO A 569 -39.68 -10.06 32.03
C PRO A 569 -39.86 -9.33 30.67
N PRO A 570 -39.57 -8.02 30.60
CA PRO A 570 -39.44 -7.29 29.34
C PRO A 570 -38.25 -7.79 28.51
N ASP A 571 -38.18 -7.36 27.25
CA ASP A 571 -37.07 -7.69 26.35
C ASP A 571 -35.72 -7.31 26.99
N TRP A 572 -34.73 -8.21 26.84
CA TRP A 572 -33.38 -8.09 27.40
C TRP A 572 -33.30 -8.01 28.93
N LYS A 573 -34.27 -8.64 29.61
CA LYS A 573 -34.31 -8.74 31.07
C LYS A 573 -34.54 -10.18 31.51
N TYR A 574 -34.15 -10.46 32.75
CA TYR A 574 -34.48 -11.72 33.42
C TYR A 574 -35.40 -11.50 34.62
N HIS A 575 -36.15 -12.53 34.98
CA HIS A 575 -36.97 -12.58 36.19
C HIS A 575 -36.71 -13.88 36.94
N HIS A 576 -36.54 -13.78 38.26
CA HIS A 576 -36.49 -14.91 39.18
C HIS A 576 -37.68 -14.83 40.15
N ALA A 577 -38.54 -15.85 40.16
CA ALA A 577 -39.66 -15.93 41.09
C ALA A 577 -39.21 -16.61 42.39
N ALA A 578 -39.61 -16.07 43.55
CA ALA A 578 -39.22 -16.59 44.86
C ALA A 578 -39.55 -18.09 45.00
N GLY A 579 -38.52 -18.89 45.31
CA GLY A 579 -38.64 -20.35 45.46
C GLY A 579 -38.67 -21.14 44.14
N SER A 580 -38.49 -20.49 42.99
CA SER A 580 -38.38 -21.16 41.69
C SER A 580 -37.06 -21.93 41.57
N ALA A 581 -37.09 -23.06 40.84
CA ALA A 581 -35.90 -23.83 40.49
C ALA A 581 -35.12 -23.27 39.28
N HIS A 582 -35.61 -22.18 38.68
CA HIS A 582 -35.03 -21.57 37.48
C HIS A 582 -35.34 -20.07 37.39
N SER A 583 -34.54 -19.38 36.58
CA SER A 583 -34.78 -17.99 36.15
C SER A 583 -35.12 -17.97 34.67
N VAL A 584 -35.99 -17.05 34.27
CA VAL A 584 -36.41 -16.90 32.87
C VAL A 584 -35.82 -15.59 32.33
N ILE A 585 -35.18 -15.68 31.18
CA ILE A 585 -34.69 -14.53 30.40
C ILE A 585 -35.61 -14.37 29.20
N ARG A 586 -36.01 -13.13 28.92
CA ARG A 586 -36.67 -12.77 27.65
C ARG A 586 -35.69 -12.03 26.75
N LEU A 587 -35.45 -12.60 25.59
CA LEU A 587 -34.73 -11.97 24.50
C LEU A 587 -35.73 -11.16 23.65
N LYS A 588 -35.29 -10.00 23.14
CA LYS A 588 -36.10 -9.20 22.20
C LYS A 588 -36.44 -10.00 20.94
N GLU A 589 -35.43 -10.73 20.48
CA GLU A 589 -35.51 -11.66 19.36
C GLU A 589 -34.67 -12.91 19.68
N PRO A 590 -35.00 -14.07 19.10
CA PRO A 590 -34.16 -15.25 19.26
C PRO A 590 -32.79 -14.96 18.65
N TYR A 591 -31.71 -15.35 19.32
CA TYR A 591 -30.41 -15.36 18.66
C TYR A 591 -30.48 -16.25 17.44
N GLU A 592 -30.04 -15.74 16.30
CA GLU A 592 -30.11 -16.50 15.07
C GLU A 592 -29.14 -17.70 15.12
N THR A 593 -28.09 -17.61 15.92
CA THR A 593 -27.04 -18.61 16.09
C THR A 593 -27.04 -19.24 17.50
N LEU A 594 -26.34 -20.37 17.69
CA LEU A 594 -26.31 -21.13 18.96
C LEU A 594 -24.93 -21.16 19.63
N ASP A 595 -23.94 -20.49 19.06
CA ASP A 595 -22.58 -20.33 19.56
C ASP A 595 -22.50 -19.27 20.65
N TRP A 596 -23.50 -19.23 21.53
CA TRP A 596 -23.54 -18.33 22.68
C TRP A 596 -23.29 -19.14 23.95
N ARG A 597 -22.56 -18.56 24.91
CA ARG A 597 -22.46 -19.00 26.29
C ARG A 597 -23.18 -17.98 27.14
N LEU A 598 -23.66 -18.43 28.28
CA LEU A 598 -24.24 -17.55 29.26
C LEU A 598 -23.23 -17.40 30.39
N LEU A 599 -22.68 -16.21 30.55
CA LEU A 599 -21.91 -15.84 31.72
C LEU A 599 -22.84 -15.29 32.79
N ILE A 600 -22.44 -15.44 34.03
CA ILE A 600 -23.16 -15.01 35.22
C ILE A 600 -22.23 -14.05 35.97
N GLN A 601 -22.55 -12.76 35.98
CA GLN A 601 -21.86 -11.80 36.81
C GLN A 601 -22.52 -11.82 38.19
N VAL A 602 -21.95 -12.59 39.12
CA VAL A 602 -22.44 -12.67 40.50
C VAL A 602 -22.08 -11.41 41.30
N SER A 603 -20.93 -10.81 41.00
CA SER A 603 -20.50 -9.49 41.51
C SER A 603 -19.46 -8.87 40.57
N ALA A 604 -19.08 -7.60 40.74
CA ALA A 604 -18.08 -6.91 39.89
C ALA A 604 -16.74 -7.65 39.67
N ASN A 605 -16.36 -8.59 40.54
CA ASN A 605 -15.12 -9.39 40.43
C ASN A 605 -15.39 -10.91 40.35
N ASP A 606 -16.65 -11.36 40.25
CA ASP A 606 -17.03 -12.79 40.18
C ASP A 606 -17.89 -13.03 38.94
N LEU A 607 -17.23 -13.54 37.89
CA LEU A 607 -17.82 -13.88 36.60
C LEU A 607 -17.68 -15.40 36.38
N ARG A 608 -18.80 -16.09 36.14
CA ARG A 608 -18.84 -17.55 36.01
C ARG A 608 -19.48 -17.96 34.69
N THR A 609 -19.01 -19.03 34.07
CA THR A 609 -19.65 -19.59 32.85
C THR A 609 -20.75 -20.60 33.22
N LEU A 610 -21.89 -20.52 32.54
CA LEU A 610 -22.99 -21.49 32.63
C LEU A 610 -23.09 -22.29 31.32
N PRO A 611 -22.97 -23.63 31.37
CA PRO A 611 -22.99 -24.45 30.16
C PRO A 611 -24.40 -24.50 29.55
N TYR A 612 -24.46 -24.51 28.21
CA TYR A 612 -25.68 -24.91 27.54
C TYR A 612 -25.91 -26.42 27.74
N HIS A 613 -27.12 -26.83 28.12
CA HIS A 613 -27.44 -28.25 28.29
C HIS A 613 -28.88 -28.55 27.87
N ARG A 614 -29.08 -29.45 26.90
CA ARG A 614 -30.43 -29.79 26.39
C ARG A 614 -31.37 -30.29 27.49
N SER A 615 -30.83 -31.05 28.45
CA SER A 615 -31.57 -31.55 29.60
C SER A 615 -31.37 -30.72 30.87
N ALA A 616 -30.93 -29.46 30.75
CA ALA A 616 -30.91 -28.52 31.87
C ALA A 616 -32.29 -28.50 32.54
N ALA A 617 -32.31 -28.70 33.85
CA ALA A 617 -33.51 -28.85 34.65
C ALA A 617 -33.16 -28.64 36.13
N ALA A 618 -34.14 -28.69 37.03
CA ALA A 618 -33.87 -28.69 38.46
C ALA A 618 -32.85 -29.80 38.82
N GLY A 619 -31.71 -29.42 39.39
CA GLY A 619 -30.61 -30.33 39.75
C GLY A 619 -29.58 -30.59 38.62
N VAL A 620 -29.80 -30.07 37.41
CA VAL A 620 -28.85 -30.15 36.28
C VAL A 620 -28.48 -28.73 35.87
N ARG A 621 -27.32 -28.26 36.33
CA ARG A 621 -26.81 -26.90 36.08
C ARG A 621 -26.62 -26.66 34.57
N GLY A 622 -27.24 -25.60 34.06
CA GLY A 622 -27.10 -25.19 32.67
C GLY A 622 -28.24 -24.29 32.21
N TRP A 623 -28.16 -23.79 30.98
CA TRP A 623 -29.24 -23.04 30.34
C TRP A 623 -29.70 -23.71 29.05
N ARG A 624 -30.92 -23.37 28.62
CA ARG A 624 -31.49 -23.81 27.32
C ARG A 624 -32.53 -22.84 26.77
N TYR A 625 -32.72 -22.86 25.45
CA TYR A 625 -33.88 -22.26 24.80
C TYR A 625 -35.15 -23.03 25.14
N VAL A 626 -36.23 -22.31 25.42
CA VAL A 626 -37.51 -22.89 25.80
C VAL A 626 -38.67 -22.35 24.96
N ILE A 627 -39.79 -23.06 24.92
CA ILE A 627 -40.90 -22.74 24.02
C ILE A 627 -41.58 -21.40 24.41
N SER A 628 -41.75 -21.14 25.71
CA SER A 628 -42.29 -19.88 26.23
C SER A 628 -41.86 -19.64 27.70
N ASP A 629 -42.23 -18.49 28.24
CA ASP A 629 -42.12 -18.14 29.67
C ASP A 629 -42.78 -19.16 30.62
N THR A 630 -43.85 -19.80 30.14
CA THR A 630 -44.71 -20.73 30.88
C THR A 630 -44.46 -22.20 30.51
N ASN A 631 -43.86 -22.47 29.35
CA ASN A 631 -43.46 -23.80 28.92
C ASN A 631 -41.93 -23.87 28.76
N VAL A 632 -41.27 -24.24 29.86
CA VAL A 632 -39.80 -24.35 29.94
C VAL A 632 -39.22 -25.62 29.31
N SER A 633 -39.97 -26.33 28.45
CA SER A 633 -39.47 -27.47 27.68
C SER A 633 -38.51 -27.00 26.58
N ALA A 634 -37.53 -27.83 26.23
CA ALA A 634 -36.51 -27.49 25.22
C ALA A 634 -37.15 -27.15 23.87
N SER A 635 -36.71 -26.04 23.26
CA SER A 635 -37.09 -25.66 21.90
C SER A 635 -36.10 -26.31 20.90
N GLU A 636 -36.55 -27.30 20.13
CA GLU A 636 -35.73 -28.11 19.22
C GLU A 636 -36.45 -28.37 17.88
N THR A 637 -35.67 -28.63 16.81
CA THR A 637 -36.11 -29.15 15.51
C THR A 637 -35.28 -30.38 15.12
N THR A 638 -35.69 -31.13 14.09
CA THR A 638 -35.01 -32.35 13.65
C THR A 638 -34.69 -32.30 12.16
N ILE A 639 -33.48 -32.72 11.77
CA ILE A 639 -33.09 -32.91 10.37
C ILE A 639 -32.67 -34.37 10.13
N THR A 640 -32.96 -34.89 8.95
CA THR A 640 -32.56 -36.26 8.55
C THR A 640 -31.68 -36.18 7.31
N ILE A 641 -30.45 -36.69 7.42
CA ILE A 641 -29.49 -36.76 6.31
C ILE A 641 -29.06 -38.22 6.18
N LEU A 642 -29.22 -38.81 4.99
CA LEU A 642 -28.87 -40.21 4.70
C LEU A 642 -29.43 -41.25 5.71
N GLY A 643 -30.61 -41.00 6.29
CA GLY A 643 -31.27 -41.90 7.24
C GLY A 643 -30.86 -41.75 8.71
N LEU A 644 -29.95 -40.82 9.04
CA LEU A 644 -29.58 -40.44 10.41
C LEU A 644 -30.36 -39.19 10.85
N THR A 645 -30.94 -39.20 12.06
CA THR A 645 -31.73 -38.09 12.61
C THR A 645 -30.93 -37.30 13.63
N PHE A 646 -30.80 -35.98 13.41
CA PHE A 646 -30.11 -35.05 14.29
C PHE A 646 -31.10 -34.07 14.93
N HIS A 647 -30.98 -33.85 16.24
CA HIS A 647 -31.77 -32.88 17.00
C HIS A 647 -31.00 -31.56 17.11
N ILE A 648 -31.58 -30.48 16.61
CA ILE A 648 -30.95 -29.17 16.54
C ILE A 648 -31.75 -28.21 17.43
N PRO A 649 -31.13 -27.49 18.38
CA PRO A 649 -31.85 -26.49 19.14
C PRO A 649 -32.47 -25.44 18.21
N LYS A 650 -33.70 -25.04 18.51
CA LYS A 650 -34.40 -23.98 17.79
C LYS A 650 -34.39 -22.74 18.68
N PRO A 651 -33.58 -21.72 18.38
CA PRO A 651 -33.59 -20.49 19.14
C PRO A 651 -35.01 -19.94 19.32
N SER A 652 -35.28 -19.41 20.50
CA SER A 652 -36.54 -18.76 20.85
C SER A 652 -36.25 -17.49 21.65
N ASN A 653 -37.24 -16.62 21.78
CA ASN A 653 -37.15 -15.43 22.64
C ASN A 653 -37.04 -15.76 24.14
N TRP A 654 -37.05 -17.04 24.52
CA TRP A 654 -37.16 -17.45 25.91
C TRP A 654 -36.02 -18.41 26.27
N VAL A 655 -35.28 -18.05 27.32
CA VAL A 655 -34.22 -18.87 27.87
C VAL A 655 -34.52 -19.18 29.33
N ALA A 656 -34.32 -20.44 29.71
CA ALA A 656 -34.39 -20.87 31.11
C ALA A 656 -32.99 -21.18 31.65
N VAL A 657 -32.69 -20.63 32.83
CA VAL A 657 -31.45 -20.81 33.56
C VAL A 657 -31.70 -21.71 34.78
N PHE A 658 -30.95 -22.80 34.87
CA PHE A 658 -30.98 -23.72 36.02
C PHE A 658 -29.60 -23.73 36.68
N ALA A 659 -29.51 -23.24 37.93
CA ALA A 659 -28.24 -23.03 38.61
C ALA A 659 -28.39 -23.02 40.15
N ALA A 660 -27.32 -22.72 40.88
CA ALA A 660 -27.36 -22.49 42.32
C ALA A 660 -28.07 -21.17 42.68
N ALA A 661 -28.44 -20.97 43.95
CA ALA A 661 -29.28 -19.85 44.37
C ALA A 661 -28.65 -18.45 44.08
N ASP A 662 -27.34 -18.30 44.25
CA ASP A 662 -26.57 -17.09 43.94
C ASP A 662 -26.44 -16.83 42.43
N GLU A 663 -26.57 -17.88 41.63
CA GLU A 663 -26.50 -17.84 40.17
C GLU A 663 -27.87 -17.62 39.50
N LEU A 664 -28.97 -17.82 40.23
CA LEU A 664 -30.33 -17.60 39.73
C LEU A 664 -30.76 -16.13 39.84
N GLU A 665 -30.17 -15.37 40.77
CA GLU A 665 -30.41 -13.94 40.98
C GLU A 665 -29.09 -13.13 41.03
N PRO A 666 -28.29 -13.11 39.93
CA PRO A 666 -26.99 -12.41 39.87
C PRO A 666 -27.11 -10.89 39.66
N ASP A 667 -26.00 -10.13 39.66
CA ASP A 667 -25.99 -8.72 39.23
C ASP A 667 -26.42 -8.59 37.76
N GLY A 668 -26.11 -9.60 36.94
CA GLY A 668 -26.63 -9.77 35.60
C GLY A 668 -26.16 -11.06 34.94
N TYR A 669 -26.86 -11.46 33.88
CA TYR A 669 -26.35 -12.45 32.95
C TYR A 669 -25.72 -11.76 31.75
N ILE A 670 -24.74 -12.39 31.12
CA ILE A 670 -24.12 -11.89 29.91
C ILE A 670 -24.20 -13.00 28.86
N PHE A 671 -24.94 -12.77 27.78
CA PHE A 671 -24.77 -13.62 26.61
C PHE A 671 -23.49 -13.19 25.92
N ASP A 672 -22.59 -14.13 25.81
CA ASP A 672 -21.28 -13.96 25.21
C ASP A 672 -21.11 -15.03 24.13
N HIS A 673 -20.30 -14.82 23.11
CA HIS A 673 -20.06 -15.91 22.16
C HIS A 673 -19.25 -17.03 22.84
N THR A 674 -19.52 -18.31 22.53
CA THR A 674 -18.70 -19.46 23.00
C THR A 674 -17.34 -19.51 22.34
N ASN A 675 -17.23 -18.94 21.15
CA ASN A 675 -15.96 -18.81 20.46
C ASN A 675 -15.23 -17.62 21.05
N ALA A 676 -13.91 -17.73 21.20
CA ALA A 676 -13.07 -16.56 21.47
C ALA A 676 -13.48 -15.43 20.53
N ASP A 677 -13.56 -14.21 21.06
CA ASP A 677 -13.88 -13.05 20.24
C ASP A 677 -13.03 -13.04 18.96
N GLY A 678 -13.66 -12.79 17.82
CA GLY A 678 -13.02 -12.89 16.50
C GLY A 678 -11.74 -12.07 16.47
N SER A 679 -11.80 -10.85 17.01
CA SER A 679 -10.66 -9.95 17.16
C SER A 679 -9.51 -10.54 17.95
N LEU A 680 -9.81 -11.13 19.12
CA LEU A 680 -8.79 -11.68 20.00
C LEU A 680 -8.13 -12.87 19.35
N ARG A 681 -8.94 -13.75 18.76
CA ARG A 681 -8.45 -14.94 18.05
C ARG A 681 -7.57 -14.52 16.88
N ASP A 682 -8.01 -13.56 16.07
CA ASP A 682 -7.30 -13.08 14.89
C ASP A 682 -5.96 -12.42 15.30
N GLN A 683 -5.96 -11.60 16.37
CA GLN A 683 -4.73 -11.04 16.95
C GLN A 683 -3.77 -12.11 17.52
N GLU A 684 -4.27 -13.14 18.21
CA GLU A 684 -3.42 -14.22 18.70
C GLU A 684 -2.85 -15.08 17.58
N GLN A 685 -3.63 -15.34 16.51
CA GLN A 685 -3.14 -16.01 15.31
C GLN A 685 -2.03 -15.20 14.63
N LEU A 686 -2.23 -13.88 14.50
CA LEU A 686 -1.19 -13.00 13.99
C LEU A 686 0.06 -13.01 14.89
N ARG A 687 -0.09 -13.03 16.22
CA ARG A 687 1.04 -13.07 17.16
C ARG A 687 1.87 -14.34 16.97
N GLU A 688 1.21 -15.48 16.85
CA GLU A 688 1.85 -16.79 16.68
C GLU A 688 2.57 -16.89 15.33
N GLN A 689 1.93 -16.36 14.28
CA GLN A 689 2.56 -16.20 12.98
C GLN A 689 3.81 -15.32 13.06
N LEU A 690 3.69 -14.10 13.62
CA LEU A 690 4.80 -13.15 13.72
C LEU A 690 5.97 -13.69 14.55
N ALA A 691 5.71 -14.44 15.61
CA ALA A 691 6.74 -15.09 16.40
C ALA A 691 7.57 -16.10 15.58
N THR A 692 6.95 -16.71 14.57
CA THR A 692 7.59 -17.68 13.65
C THR A 692 8.29 -16.96 12.49
N ASP A 693 7.57 -16.08 11.81
CA ASP A 693 8.00 -15.42 10.58
C ASP A 693 9.06 -14.34 10.85
N LEU A 694 8.93 -13.61 11.97
CA LEU A 694 9.72 -12.44 12.32
C LEU A 694 10.20 -12.50 13.79
N PRO A 695 11.04 -13.48 14.17
CA PRO A 695 11.43 -13.72 15.57
C PRO A 695 12.21 -12.58 16.25
N ALA A 696 12.63 -11.56 15.49
CA ALA A 696 13.24 -10.35 16.02
C ALA A 696 12.22 -9.35 16.58
N LEU A 697 10.96 -9.42 16.14
CA LEU A 697 9.82 -8.64 16.66
C LEU A 697 9.24 -9.36 17.89
N ASN A 698 9.95 -9.28 19.01
CA ASN A 698 9.73 -10.13 20.18
C ASN A 698 9.53 -9.37 21.50
N ASP A 699 9.38 -8.05 21.43
CA ASP A 699 8.98 -7.22 22.56
C ASP A 699 7.48 -6.91 22.39
N VAL A 700 6.64 -7.89 22.78
CA VAL A 700 5.21 -7.91 22.49
C VAL A 700 4.42 -7.44 23.71
N GLU A 701 3.60 -6.40 23.53
CA GLU A 701 2.59 -5.96 24.49
C GLU A 701 1.19 -6.18 23.90
N ARG A 702 0.24 -6.64 24.72
CA ARG A 702 -1.13 -6.90 24.31
C ARG A 702 -2.13 -6.17 25.20
N LEU A 703 -3.10 -5.52 24.58
CA LEU A 703 -4.22 -4.85 25.25
C LEU A 703 -5.55 -5.40 24.72
N TYR A 704 -6.15 -6.36 25.41
CA TYR A 704 -7.38 -7.02 24.97
C TYR A 704 -8.56 -6.70 25.89
N GLU A 705 -9.72 -6.45 25.30
CA GLU A 705 -10.98 -6.29 26.04
C GLU A 705 -11.49 -7.63 26.60
N ASP A 706 -11.25 -8.73 25.89
CA ASP A 706 -11.71 -10.07 26.25
C ASP A 706 -10.59 -11.03 26.70
N ASP A 707 -9.74 -10.59 27.62
CA ASP A 707 -8.60 -11.36 28.11
C ASP A 707 -8.96 -12.67 28.85
N VAL A 708 -10.23 -12.85 29.22
CA VAL A 708 -10.73 -14.06 29.88
C VAL A 708 -10.83 -15.28 28.96
N ASP A 709 -10.82 -15.07 27.64
CA ASP A 709 -10.91 -16.15 26.64
C ASP A 709 -9.56 -16.71 26.19
N LEU A 710 -8.46 -16.15 26.71
CA LEU A 710 -7.13 -16.68 26.46
C LEU A 710 -6.96 -18.04 27.16
N THR A 711 -6.39 -19.00 26.44
CA THR A 711 -5.89 -20.22 27.07
C THR A 711 -4.74 -19.90 28.05
N PRO A 712 -4.47 -20.75 29.05
CA PRO A 712 -3.33 -20.53 29.95
C PRO A 712 -1.99 -20.38 29.22
N ALA A 713 -1.82 -21.08 28.09
CA ALA A 713 -0.62 -20.97 27.26
C ALA A 713 -0.54 -19.60 26.57
N GLN A 714 -1.63 -19.12 25.97
CA GLN A 714 -1.70 -17.80 25.32
C GLN A 714 -1.53 -16.66 26.34
N ALA A 715 -2.15 -16.75 27.51
CA ALA A 715 -2.00 -15.76 28.57
C ALA A 715 -0.54 -15.65 29.05
N ALA A 716 0.18 -16.77 29.10
CA ALA A 716 1.59 -16.81 29.50
C ALA A 716 2.58 -16.42 28.39
N ALA A 717 2.14 -16.34 27.13
CA ALA A 717 3.03 -16.17 25.97
C ALA A 717 3.71 -14.79 25.90
N ALA A 718 3.03 -13.74 26.35
CA ALA A 718 3.53 -12.35 26.36
C ALA A 718 2.78 -11.51 27.41
N PRO A 719 3.27 -10.32 27.78
CA PRO A 719 2.48 -9.35 28.56
C PRO A 719 1.08 -9.16 27.96
N ILE A 720 0.06 -9.25 28.82
CA ILE A 720 -1.35 -8.99 28.49
C ILE A 720 -1.95 -8.11 29.59
N ALA A 721 -2.73 -7.11 29.18
CA ALA A 721 -3.54 -6.33 30.08
C ALA A 721 -4.91 -6.05 29.46
N HIS A 722 -5.90 -5.82 30.32
CA HIS A 722 -7.23 -5.40 29.88
C HIS A 722 -7.17 -4.04 29.14
N LEU A 723 -7.84 -3.93 27.99
CA LEU A 723 -7.88 -2.72 27.17
C LEU A 723 -8.60 -1.57 27.89
N THR A 724 -7.94 -0.41 27.98
CA THR A 724 -8.58 0.86 28.34
C THR A 724 -7.97 1.99 27.51
N ALA A 725 -8.71 3.09 27.30
CA ALA A 725 -8.19 4.23 26.54
C ALA A 725 -6.88 4.78 27.11
N GLY A 726 -6.76 4.88 28.45
CA GLY A 726 -5.54 5.35 29.09
C GLY A 726 -4.35 4.41 28.90
N ARG A 727 -4.55 3.09 29.02
CA ARG A 727 -3.48 2.11 28.76
C ARG A 727 -3.04 2.11 27.31
N LEU A 728 -3.99 2.28 26.38
CA LEU A 728 -3.69 2.38 24.96
C LEU A 728 -2.87 3.65 24.67
N GLU A 729 -3.27 4.80 25.20
CA GLU A 729 -2.52 6.05 25.05
C GLU A 729 -1.09 5.93 25.60
N ASP A 730 -0.94 5.35 26.80
CA ASP A 730 0.37 5.10 27.41
C ASP A 730 1.23 4.18 26.54
N ALA A 731 0.67 3.06 26.06
CA ALA A 731 1.37 2.11 25.21
C ALA A 731 1.78 2.73 23.86
N LEU A 732 0.92 3.54 23.24
CA LEU A 732 1.25 4.27 22.02
C LEU A 732 2.33 5.33 22.25
N ASN A 733 2.31 6.00 23.40
CA ASN A 733 3.32 6.99 23.81
C ASN A 733 4.68 6.36 24.14
N ASP A 734 4.73 5.09 24.54
CA ASP A 734 5.98 4.31 24.70
C ASP A 734 6.67 3.98 23.35
N GLY A 735 6.02 4.33 22.23
CA GLY A 735 6.59 4.27 20.89
C GLY A 735 6.79 2.83 20.42
N PRO A 736 5.73 2.03 20.21
CA PRO A 736 5.85 0.74 19.54
C PRO A 736 6.39 0.93 18.12
N HIS A 737 6.93 -0.13 17.52
CA HIS A 737 7.35 -0.08 16.12
C HIS A 737 6.22 -0.52 15.19
N VAL A 738 5.47 -1.56 15.59
CA VAL A 738 4.27 -2.03 14.90
C VAL A 738 3.08 -1.97 15.86
N VAL A 739 1.95 -1.47 15.36
CA VAL A 739 0.66 -1.47 16.08
C VAL A 739 -0.36 -2.23 15.24
N SER A 740 -0.91 -3.30 15.79
CA SER A 740 -2.01 -4.04 15.20
C SER A 740 -3.29 -3.76 15.99
N LEU A 741 -4.31 -3.25 15.30
CA LEU A 741 -5.61 -2.94 15.88
C LEU A 741 -6.65 -3.85 15.22
N SER A 742 -7.46 -4.51 16.03
CA SER A 742 -8.64 -5.22 15.56
C SER A 742 -9.80 -4.87 16.47
N GLY A 743 -10.88 -4.37 15.87
CA GLY A 743 -12.07 -3.93 16.60
C GLY A 743 -13.11 -3.28 15.70
N HIS A 744 -14.22 -2.87 16.32
CA HIS A 744 -15.13 -1.91 15.69
C HIS A 744 -14.42 -0.60 15.40
N GLY A 745 -14.74 -0.02 14.23
CA GLY A 745 -14.13 1.21 13.78
C GLY A 745 -15.14 2.21 13.23
N SER A 746 -14.81 3.48 13.37
CA SER A 746 -15.38 4.61 12.65
C SER A 746 -14.25 5.50 12.13
N SER A 747 -14.60 6.57 11.41
CA SER A 747 -13.64 7.64 11.06
C SER A 747 -12.91 8.19 12.29
N ASN A 748 -13.57 8.23 13.45
CA ASN A 748 -12.96 8.67 14.70
C ASN A 748 -11.92 7.69 15.25
N GLY A 749 -12.01 6.39 14.97
CA GLY A 749 -11.01 5.40 15.37
C GLY A 749 -11.59 4.04 15.76
N CYS A 750 -10.77 3.20 16.40
CA CYS A 750 -11.10 1.83 16.77
C CYS A 750 -10.40 1.43 18.09
N CYS A 751 -10.91 0.43 18.80
CA CYS A 751 -10.25 -0.12 20.00
C CYS A 751 -9.92 0.89 21.11
N GLY A 752 -10.70 1.96 21.25
CA GLY A 752 -10.42 3.05 22.19
C GLY A 752 -9.42 4.10 21.67
N LEU A 753 -8.76 3.87 20.52
CA LEU A 753 -8.07 4.91 19.78
C LEU A 753 -9.12 5.88 19.22
N SER A 754 -8.83 7.17 19.32
CA SER A 754 -9.67 8.23 18.76
C SER A 754 -8.84 9.29 18.04
N VAL A 755 -9.46 10.12 17.20
CA VAL A 755 -8.84 11.32 16.62
C VAL A 755 -8.27 12.25 17.68
N SER A 756 -8.98 12.40 18.81
CA SER A 756 -8.50 13.19 19.95
C SER A 756 -7.23 12.60 20.57
N MET A 757 -7.18 11.28 20.75
CA MET A 757 -5.99 10.60 21.26
C MET A 757 -4.82 10.71 20.27
N ALA A 758 -5.06 10.43 18.99
CA ALA A 758 -4.06 10.55 17.92
C ALA A 758 -3.43 11.95 17.86
N SER A 759 -4.24 12.99 18.08
CA SER A 759 -3.81 14.38 18.11
C SER A 759 -3.11 14.80 19.41
N GLY A 760 -3.09 13.93 20.42
CA GLY A 760 -2.43 14.14 21.72
C GLY A 760 -1.18 13.28 21.94
N LEU A 761 -0.85 12.37 21.02
CA LEU A 761 0.29 11.47 21.16
C LEU A 761 1.63 12.22 21.21
N THR A 762 2.58 11.64 21.96
CA THR A 762 3.86 12.25 22.33
C THR A 762 5.07 11.32 22.07
N ASN A 763 4.88 10.21 21.35
CA ASN A 763 5.94 9.27 20.99
C ASN A 763 7.01 9.83 20.02
N GLY A 764 6.87 11.08 19.57
CA GLY A 764 7.87 11.76 18.74
C GLY A 764 8.18 11.01 17.44
N PHE A 765 9.46 10.69 17.24
CA PHE A 765 9.95 9.98 16.04
C PHE A 765 10.06 8.46 16.24
N GLU A 766 9.66 7.94 17.40
CA GLU A 766 9.41 6.50 17.59
C GLU A 766 8.02 6.17 17.03
N SER A 767 7.84 6.54 15.76
CA SER A 767 6.57 6.54 15.03
C SER A 767 6.28 5.15 14.47
N PHE A 768 5.15 4.58 14.86
CA PHE A 768 4.78 3.22 14.51
C PHE A 768 4.22 3.07 13.09
N ILE A 769 4.23 1.84 12.58
CA ILE A 769 3.38 1.41 11.47
C ILE A 769 2.12 0.80 12.07
N ALA A 770 0.96 1.40 11.78
CA ALA A 770 -0.33 0.89 12.24
C ALA A 770 -1.04 0.11 11.14
N TYR A 771 -1.60 -1.04 11.50
CA TYR A 771 -2.55 -1.78 10.67
C TYR A 771 -3.84 -1.95 11.47
N ALA A 772 -4.97 -1.49 10.93
CA ALA A 772 -6.26 -1.67 11.55
C ALA A 772 -7.17 -2.55 10.70
N ASP A 773 -7.47 -3.74 11.22
CA ASP A 773 -8.65 -4.48 10.80
C ASP A 773 -9.88 -3.89 11.49
N SER A 774 -10.43 -2.83 10.89
CA SER A 774 -11.56 -2.08 11.44
C SER A 774 -12.24 -1.27 10.33
N CYS A 775 -13.55 -1.05 10.46
CA CYS A 775 -14.32 -0.22 9.54
C CYS A 775 -13.89 1.26 9.60
N LEU A 776 -13.90 1.96 8.46
CA LEU A 776 -13.89 3.43 8.32
C LEU A 776 -12.70 4.19 8.96
N THR A 777 -11.72 3.52 9.56
CA THR A 777 -10.60 4.19 10.23
C THR A 777 -9.69 4.94 9.26
N SER A 778 -9.87 4.70 7.95
CA SER A 778 -9.27 5.45 6.86
C SER A 778 -10.33 6.04 5.92
N GLN A 779 -11.39 6.66 6.44
CA GLN A 779 -12.43 7.32 5.63
C GLN A 779 -11.98 8.69 5.06
N PHE A 780 -10.91 8.69 4.25
CA PHE A 780 -10.23 9.90 3.72
C PHE A 780 -11.02 10.69 2.63
N ASP A 781 -12.32 10.44 2.47
CA ASP A 781 -13.18 11.11 1.49
C ASP A 781 -14.28 11.99 2.12
N ALA A 782 -14.30 12.11 3.46
CA ALA A 782 -15.28 12.87 4.23
C ALA A 782 -14.61 13.83 5.22
N GLU A 783 -14.50 13.44 6.49
CA GLU A 783 -13.75 14.16 7.54
C GLU A 783 -12.42 13.47 7.79
N ASP A 784 -11.42 14.23 8.29
CA ASP A 784 -10.09 13.69 8.62
C ASP A 784 -10.24 12.49 9.57
N ALA A 785 -9.98 11.30 9.04
CA ALA A 785 -10.08 10.07 9.81
C ALA A 785 -8.88 9.91 10.76
N VAL A 786 -8.97 9.00 11.73
CA VAL A 786 -7.89 8.73 12.67
C VAL A 786 -6.57 8.40 11.98
N SER A 787 -6.62 7.73 10.81
CA SER A 787 -5.43 7.43 10.01
C SER A 787 -4.68 8.70 9.61
N GLU A 788 -5.41 9.76 9.24
CA GLU A 788 -4.84 11.03 8.76
C GLU A 788 -4.19 11.76 9.93
N HIS A 789 -4.93 11.89 11.04
CA HIS A 789 -4.42 12.47 12.28
C HIS A 789 -3.13 11.80 12.75
N LEU A 790 -3.05 10.47 12.71
CA LEU A 790 -1.84 9.74 13.08
C LEU A 790 -0.65 10.05 12.18
N VAL A 791 -0.83 10.09 10.85
CA VAL A 791 0.30 10.24 9.91
C VAL A 791 0.81 11.67 9.82
N TYR A 792 -0.02 12.68 10.08
CA TYR A 792 0.43 14.08 10.04
C TYR A 792 0.65 14.73 11.42
N HIS A 793 0.41 14.03 12.53
CA HIS A 793 0.67 14.60 13.85
C HIS A 793 2.16 14.91 14.05
N GLN A 794 2.47 16.11 14.57
CA GLN A 794 3.84 16.62 14.65
C GLN A 794 4.64 16.04 15.83
N ASN A 795 3.98 15.73 16.94
CA ASN A 795 4.65 15.28 18.17
C ASN A 795 4.62 13.76 18.35
N GLY A 796 4.17 13.00 17.35
CA GLY A 796 3.99 11.56 17.46
C GLY A 796 3.10 10.96 16.38
N GLY A 797 2.43 9.88 16.76
CA GLY A 797 1.57 9.09 15.90
C GLY A 797 2.35 8.10 15.03
N ALA A 798 1.79 7.84 13.85
CA ALA A 798 2.28 6.82 12.93
C ALA A 798 3.16 7.42 11.84
N VAL A 799 4.09 6.62 11.30
CA VAL A 799 4.77 6.92 10.02
C VAL A 799 3.97 6.38 8.83
N ALA A 800 3.17 5.34 9.06
CA ALA A 800 2.27 4.77 8.07
C ALA A 800 1.06 4.13 8.75
N TYR A 801 -0.07 4.14 8.06
CA TYR A 801 -1.32 3.53 8.48
C TYR A 801 -1.94 2.74 7.32
N VAL A 802 -2.30 1.49 7.55
CA VAL A 802 -3.08 0.66 6.63
C VAL A 802 -4.44 0.41 7.24
N GLY A 803 -5.51 0.79 6.55
CA GLY A 803 -6.86 0.61 7.04
C GLY A 803 -7.94 0.86 5.99
N ASN A 804 -9.18 0.61 6.40
CA ASN A 804 -10.32 0.59 5.50
C ASN A 804 -11.02 1.94 5.42
N ALA A 805 -11.33 2.35 4.18
CA ALA A 805 -12.11 3.55 3.92
C ALA A 805 -13.62 3.33 3.99
N ARG A 806 -14.06 2.07 3.92
CA ARG A 806 -15.41 1.61 4.22
C ARG A 806 -15.33 0.40 5.15
N PHE A 807 -16.17 -0.61 4.94
CA PHE A 807 -16.29 -1.75 5.84
C PHE A 807 -15.14 -2.75 5.68
N SER A 808 -14.80 -3.40 6.80
CA SER A 808 -14.00 -4.62 6.90
C SER A 808 -14.87 -5.74 7.49
N TRP A 809 -14.40 -6.99 7.47
CA TRP A 809 -15.08 -8.15 8.05
C TRP A 809 -14.14 -9.03 8.86
N ILE A 810 -14.67 -9.64 9.92
CA ILE A 810 -14.00 -10.73 10.65
C ILE A 810 -13.57 -11.81 9.65
N ASP A 811 -12.43 -12.43 9.91
CA ASP A 811 -11.75 -13.39 9.05
C ASP A 811 -11.22 -12.77 7.74
N VAL A 812 -12.01 -11.97 7.00
CA VAL A 812 -11.55 -11.38 5.72
C VAL A 812 -10.45 -10.35 5.96
N GLY A 813 -10.68 -9.38 6.85
CA GLY A 813 -9.69 -8.36 7.21
C GLY A 813 -8.43 -8.97 7.82
N ASP A 814 -8.59 -9.91 8.75
CA ASP A 814 -7.51 -10.71 9.31
C ASP A 814 -6.68 -11.44 8.24
N ASN A 815 -7.33 -12.10 7.27
CA ASN A 815 -6.61 -12.79 6.19
C ASN A 815 -5.73 -11.81 5.39
N PHE A 816 -6.22 -10.59 5.16
CA PHE A 816 -5.46 -9.54 4.48
C PHE A 816 -4.31 -9.02 5.38
N GLN A 817 -4.56 -8.87 6.69
CA GLN A 817 -3.56 -8.45 7.67
C GLN A 817 -2.43 -9.46 7.81
N ARG A 818 -2.75 -10.73 8.03
CA ARG A 818 -1.77 -11.82 8.11
C ARG A 818 -0.98 -11.95 6.82
N ARG A 819 -1.62 -11.78 5.65
CA ARG A 819 -0.92 -11.74 4.35
C ARG A 819 0.07 -10.58 4.28
N PHE A 820 -0.34 -9.37 4.71
CA PHE A 820 0.54 -8.20 4.77
C PHE A 820 1.80 -8.50 5.59
N PHE A 821 1.66 -9.08 6.79
CA PHE A 821 2.80 -9.39 7.66
C PHE A 821 3.62 -10.60 7.20
N GLU A 822 2.99 -11.63 6.63
CA GLU A 822 3.68 -12.76 5.99
C GLU A 822 4.67 -12.25 4.93
N ARG A 823 4.23 -11.28 4.11
CA ARG A 823 5.08 -10.72 3.03
C ARG A 823 6.29 -9.94 3.55
N LEU A 824 6.31 -9.53 4.82
CA LEU A 824 7.46 -8.87 5.43
C LEU A 824 8.68 -9.80 5.58
N THR A 825 8.50 -11.12 5.42
CA THR A 825 9.60 -12.10 5.33
C THR A 825 10.34 -12.05 3.99
N THR A 826 9.70 -11.54 2.93
CA THR A 826 10.22 -11.57 1.55
C THR A 826 10.48 -10.17 0.99
N THR A 827 9.59 -9.21 1.22
CA THR A 827 9.77 -7.78 0.91
C THR A 827 9.89 -6.95 2.19
N ARG A 828 10.33 -5.70 2.05
CA ARG A 828 10.26 -4.69 3.13
C ARG A 828 9.52 -3.43 2.74
N HIS A 829 9.11 -3.25 1.49
CA HIS A 829 8.52 -1.99 1.04
C HIS A 829 7.04 -1.95 1.39
N LEU A 830 6.58 -0.92 2.13
CA LEU A 830 5.18 -0.81 2.55
C LEU A 830 4.17 -0.92 1.41
N GLY A 831 4.48 -0.33 0.26
CA GLY A 831 3.62 -0.39 -0.92
C GLY A 831 3.45 -1.82 -1.44
N LEU A 832 4.51 -2.62 -1.46
CA LEU A 832 4.45 -4.03 -1.88
C LEU A 832 3.72 -4.91 -0.86
N LEU A 833 3.92 -4.65 0.43
CA LEU A 833 3.14 -5.30 1.50
C LEU A 833 1.65 -5.02 1.31
N ASN A 834 1.27 -3.76 1.05
CA ASN A 834 -0.11 -3.38 0.76
C ASN A 834 -0.62 -3.99 -0.56
N ASP A 835 0.20 -4.05 -1.61
CA ASP A 835 -0.15 -4.62 -2.91
C ASP A 835 -0.51 -6.11 -2.84
N SER A 836 0.01 -6.83 -1.84
CA SER A 836 -0.31 -8.24 -1.61
C SER A 836 -1.81 -8.51 -1.47
N ARG A 837 -2.60 -7.52 -1.02
CA ARG A 837 -4.07 -7.59 -0.96
C ARG A 837 -4.73 -7.95 -2.28
N CYS A 838 -4.16 -7.50 -3.40
CA CYS A 838 -4.70 -7.74 -4.73
C CYS A 838 -4.70 -9.23 -5.10
N SER A 839 -3.77 -10.02 -4.56
CA SER A 839 -3.69 -11.46 -4.82
C SER A 839 -4.84 -12.26 -4.18
N MET A 840 -5.52 -11.68 -3.19
CA MET A 840 -6.58 -12.34 -2.43
C MET A 840 -7.84 -12.62 -3.26
N VAL A 841 -8.10 -11.83 -4.32
CA VAL A 841 -9.29 -12.02 -5.18
C VAL A 841 -9.31 -13.37 -5.91
N ASN A 842 -8.14 -13.91 -6.21
CA ASN A 842 -7.98 -15.21 -6.87
C ASN A 842 -7.83 -16.37 -5.88
N GLU A 843 -7.58 -16.06 -4.61
CA GLU A 843 -7.56 -17.05 -3.51
C GLU A 843 -8.95 -17.30 -2.94
N SER A 844 -9.87 -16.35 -3.12
CA SER A 844 -11.25 -16.43 -2.64
C SER A 844 -12.19 -17.05 -3.67
N THR A 845 -13.06 -17.96 -3.23
CA THR A 845 -14.08 -18.61 -4.06
C THR A 845 -15.49 -18.30 -3.53
N GLY A 846 -16.51 -18.49 -4.38
CA GLY A 846 -17.91 -18.35 -3.98
C GLY A 846 -18.24 -16.96 -3.43
N TYR A 847 -18.86 -16.91 -2.24
CA TYR A 847 -19.32 -15.67 -1.61
C TYR A 847 -18.17 -14.80 -1.09
N TYR A 848 -17.06 -15.40 -0.65
CA TYR A 848 -15.89 -14.68 -0.13
C TYR A 848 -15.23 -13.79 -1.18
N LYS A 849 -15.32 -14.16 -2.46
CA LYS A 849 -14.75 -13.37 -3.56
C LYS A 849 -15.33 -11.94 -3.64
N LEU A 850 -16.62 -11.77 -3.32
CA LEU A 850 -17.27 -10.46 -3.30
C LEU A 850 -16.69 -9.54 -2.21
N TYR A 851 -16.44 -10.08 -1.01
CA TYR A 851 -15.87 -9.33 0.10
C TYR A 851 -14.39 -9.05 -0.11
N SER A 852 -13.63 -9.99 -0.67
CA SER A 852 -12.24 -9.75 -1.03
C SER A 852 -12.12 -8.62 -2.07
N LYS A 853 -13.04 -8.53 -3.05
CA LYS A 853 -13.09 -7.38 -3.96
C LYS A 853 -13.35 -6.07 -3.24
N TRP A 854 -14.29 -6.06 -2.29
CA TRP A 854 -14.56 -4.89 -1.47
C TRP A 854 -13.33 -4.46 -0.67
N GLU A 855 -12.71 -5.39 0.04
CA GLU A 855 -11.52 -5.16 0.87
C GLU A 855 -10.36 -4.61 0.02
N ILE A 856 -10.15 -5.15 -1.18
CA ILE A 856 -9.13 -4.64 -2.12
C ILE A 856 -9.32 -3.16 -2.47
N PHE A 857 -10.58 -2.73 -2.65
CA PHE A 857 -10.90 -1.33 -2.93
C PHE A 857 -10.83 -0.45 -1.68
N SER A 858 -11.32 -0.96 -0.55
CA SER A 858 -11.49 -0.22 0.70
C SER A 858 -10.17 -0.05 1.48
N LEU A 859 -9.26 -1.01 1.41
CA LEU A 859 -7.99 -0.99 2.13
C LEU A 859 -6.96 -0.10 1.41
N ASN A 860 -6.51 0.95 2.09
CA ASN A 860 -5.59 1.96 1.54
C ASN A 860 -4.35 2.13 2.44
N LEU A 861 -3.22 2.50 1.83
CA LEU A 861 -1.97 2.83 2.51
C LEU A 861 -1.84 4.34 2.65
N MET A 862 -1.98 4.85 3.88
CA MET A 862 -1.58 6.20 4.26
C MET A 862 -0.12 6.18 4.68
N GLY A 863 0.79 6.54 3.80
CA GLY A 863 2.22 6.40 4.00
C GLY A 863 3.02 6.46 2.71
N ASP A 864 4.34 6.47 2.86
CA ASP A 864 5.27 6.40 1.73
C ASP A 864 5.41 4.94 1.25
N PRO A 865 4.98 4.59 0.02
CA PRO A 865 4.98 3.21 -0.45
C PRO A 865 6.37 2.61 -0.63
N GLU A 866 7.40 3.44 -0.85
CA GLU A 866 8.78 2.94 -0.97
C GLU A 866 9.42 2.69 0.40
N MET A 867 8.85 3.18 1.50
CA MET A 867 9.52 3.11 2.79
C MET A 867 9.83 1.66 3.21
N PRO A 868 11.12 1.27 3.38
CA PRO A 868 11.48 -0.07 3.79
C PRO A 868 11.30 -0.26 5.29
N VAL A 869 10.51 -1.25 5.69
CA VAL A 869 10.22 -1.61 7.09
C VAL A 869 11.43 -2.27 7.77
N TRP A 870 11.73 -1.83 8.99
CA TRP A 870 12.76 -2.45 9.84
C TRP A 870 12.26 -3.74 10.47
N THR A 871 12.76 -4.90 10.03
CA THR A 871 12.33 -6.20 10.59
C THR A 871 13.16 -6.69 11.78
N ALA A 872 14.21 -5.95 12.14
CA ALA A 872 15.12 -6.26 13.24
C ALA A 872 15.93 -5.01 13.61
N PRO A 873 16.56 -4.97 14.80
CA PRO A 873 17.54 -3.95 15.15
C PRO A 873 18.57 -3.74 14.03
N PRO A 874 18.86 -2.49 13.65
CA PRO A 874 19.66 -2.22 12.47
C PRO A 874 21.12 -2.61 12.71
N ARG A 875 21.76 -3.16 11.68
CA ARG A 875 23.18 -3.53 11.70
C ARG A 875 24.06 -2.38 11.24
N TYR A 876 25.36 -2.46 11.51
CA TYR A 876 26.30 -1.39 11.15
C TYR A 876 27.23 -1.79 10.00
N MET A 877 27.46 -0.83 9.10
CA MET A 877 28.45 -0.93 8.03
C MET A 877 29.72 -0.17 8.39
N LYS A 878 30.86 -0.72 8.00
CA LYS A 878 32.14 0.00 7.97
C LYS A 878 32.40 0.46 6.55
N VAL A 879 32.37 1.77 6.33
CA VAL A 879 32.68 2.41 5.05
C VAL A 879 34.09 2.99 5.12
N THR A 880 34.93 2.66 4.14
CA THR A 880 36.32 3.14 4.03
C THR A 880 36.51 3.79 2.66
N MET A 881 37.00 5.02 2.66
CA MET A 881 37.24 5.80 1.44
C MET A 881 38.33 6.86 1.68
N PRO A 882 39.05 7.31 0.63
CA PRO A 882 39.96 8.44 0.75
C PRO A 882 39.21 9.73 1.13
N ARG A 883 39.84 10.59 1.94
CA ARG A 883 39.23 11.86 2.42
C ARG A 883 39.46 13.04 1.50
N ASP A 884 40.60 13.07 0.80
CA ASP A 884 40.93 14.06 -0.22
C ASP A 884 41.05 13.36 -1.57
N LEU A 885 40.20 13.75 -2.52
CA LEU A 885 40.12 13.16 -3.85
C LEU A 885 40.75 14.06 -4.88
N ASP A 886 41.60 13.52 -5.75
CA ASP A 886 41.98 14.19 -6.99
C ASP A 886 41.02 13.75 -8.09
N ARG A 887 40.23 14.70 -8.60
CA ARG A 887 39.16 14.44 -9.58
C ARG A 887 39.61 13.75 -10.88
N ARG A 888 40.92 13.67 -11.14
CA ARG A 888 41.47 12.95 -12.30
C ARG A 888 41.48 11.43 -12.15
N PHE A 889 41.40 10.91 -10.92
CA PHE A 889 41.45 9.48 -10.65
C PHE A 889 40.09 8.92 -10.25
N PRO A 890 39.82 7.63 -10.51
CA PRO A 890 38.60 6.99 -10.05
C PRO A 890 38.49 7.03 -8.52
N PHE A 891 37.30 7.36 -8.02
CA PHE A 891 36.97 7.28 -6.61
C PHE A 891 36.50 5.86 -6.27
N VAL A 892 37.01 5.29 -5.18
CA VAL A 892 36.65 3.95 -4.71
C VAL A 892 36.15 4.02 -3.28
N VAL A 893 34.97 3.44 -3.06
CA VAL A 893 34.37 3.26 -1.73
C VAL A 893 34.36 1.78 -1.39
N GLU A 894 34.97 1.41 -0.27
CA GLU A 894 34.98 0.05 0.24
C GLU A 894 33.99 -0.08 1.41
N VAL A 895 33.10 -1.08 1.32
CA VAL A 895 32.06 -1.35 2.30
C VAL A 895 32.23 -2.75 2.87
N ARG A 896 32.25 -2.83 4.21
CA ARG A 896 32.36 -4.08 4.96
C ARG A 896 31.32 -4.16 6.05
N GLN A 897 31.00 -5.38 6.48
CA GLN A 897 30.27 -5.57 7.74
C GLN A 897 31.15 -5.11 8.90
N GLN A 898 30.63 -4.27 9.81
CA GLN A 898 31.46 -3.69 10.87
C GLN A 898 32.03 -4.73 11.83
N LEU A 899 31.22 -5.72 12.23
CA LEU A 899 31.64 -6.73 13.23
C LEU A 899 32.58 -7.79 12.65
N LEU A 900 32.19 -8.40 11.53
CA LEU A 900 32.94 -9.51 10.94
C LEU A 900 34.04 -9.04 9.97
N ASN A 901 34.06 -7.75 9.63
CA ASN A 901 34.99 -7.15 8.67
C ASN A 901 35.00 -7.84 7.29
N LEU A 902 33.89 -8.49 6.92
CA LEU A 902 33.73 -9.17 5.63
C LEU A 902 33.33 -8.17 4.53
N PRO A 903 33.85 -8.32 3.30
CA PRO A 903 33.38 -7.58 2.14
C PRO A 903 31.86 -7.66 1.97
N MET A 904 31.24 -6.53 1.63
CA MET A 904 29.79 -6.45 1.50
C MET A 904 29.40 -6.13 0.06
N ALA A 905 28.95 -7.14 -0.69
CA ALA A 905 28.42 -6.96 -2.04
C ALA A 905 27.01 -6.35 -2.03
N GLY A 906 26.68 -5.64 -3.12
CA GLY A 906 25.35 -5.09 -3.38
C GLY A 906 24.91 -3.95 -2.45
N ALA A 907 25.81 -3.39 -1.63
CA ALA A 907 25.55 -2.12 -0.95
C ALA A 907 25.47 -1.00 -1.99
N VAL A 908 24.50 -0.10 -1.85
CA VAL A 908 24.31 1.03 -2.76
C VAL A 908 25.16 2.19 -2.23
N VAL A 909 26.01 2.74 -3.10
CA VAL A 909 26.82 3.91 -2.82
C VAL A 909 26.37 5.01 -3.76
N THR A 910 25.94 6.14 -3.20
CA THR A 910 25.58 7.35 -3.95
C THR A 910 26.57 8.45 -3.62
N ILE A 911 27.13 9.08 -4.65
CA ILE A 911 27.93 10.29 -4.53
C ILE A 911 27.16 11.46 -5.13
N SER A 912 27.14 12.59 -4.44
CA SER A 912 26.38 13.77 -4.88
C SER A 912 27.08 15.08 -4.58
N GLN A 913 26.96 16.02 -5.51
CA GLN A 913 27.44 17.40 -5.39
C GLN A 913 26.63 18.32 -6.31
N GLY A 914 25.66 19.03 -5.75
CA GLY A 914 24.69 19.81 -6.53
C GLY A 914 23.95 18.92 -7.54
N ALA A 915 23.98 19.28 -8.83
CA ALA A 915 23.36 18.48 -9.89
C ALA A 915 24.16 17.22 -10.30
N PHE A 916 25.41 17.07 -9.81
CA PHE A 916 26.20 15.87 -10.07
C PHE A 916 25.77 14.77 -9.10
N VAL A 917 25.15 13.70 -9.60
CA VAL A 917 24.79 12.51 -8.81
C VAL A 917 25.22 11.26 -9.55
N ARG A 918 25.86 10.31 -8.86
CA ARG A 918 26.17 8.98 -9.38
C ARG A 918 25.88 7.94 -8.31
N THR A 919 25.33 6.81 -8.73
CA THR A 919 25.04 5.68 -7.87
C THR A 919 25.73 4.44 -8.41
N GLY A 920 26.27 3.62 -7.54
CA GLY A 920 26.96 2.37 -7.88
C GLY A 920 26.74 1.33 -6.79
N ARG A 921 26.80 0.05 -7.15
CA ARG A 921 26.72 -1.05 -6.19
C ARG A 921 28.09 -1.64 -5.94
N THR A 922 28.33 -2.05 -4.70
CA THR A 922 29.57 -2.75 -4.37
C THR A 922 29.63 -4.14 -5.02
N ASP A 923 30.79 -4.49 -5.54
CA ASP A 923 31.08 -5.81 -6.10
C ASP A 923 31.26 -6.90 -5.02
N ALA A 924 31.63 -8.12 -5.42
CA ALA A 924 31.92 -9.23 -4.51
C ALA A 924 33.06 -8.93 -3.50
N LEU A 925 33.93 -7.96 -3.79
CA LEU A 925 35.00 -7.50 -2.93
C LEU A 925 34.58 -6.29 -2.06
N GLY A 926 33.30 -5.90 -2.12
CA GLY A 926 32.75 -4.80 -1.34
C GLY A 926 33.14 -3.43 -1.87
N ARG A 927 33.49 -3.28 -3.16
CA ARG A 927 33.98 -2.03 -3.72
C ARG A 927 33.05 -1.44 -4.76
N ALA A 928 32.79 -0.13 -4.66
CA ALA A 928 32.10 0.65 -5.68
C ALA A 928 33.07 1.67 -6.30
N HIS A 929 33.06 1.80 -7.62
CA HIS A 929 33.98 2.62 -8.40
C HIS A 929 33.23 3.75 -9.11
N PHE A 930 33.78 4.97 -9.06
CA PHE A 930 33.16 6.16 -9.66
C PHE A 930 34.18 6.98 -10.45
N ASP A 931 33.75 7.47 -11.62
CA ASP A 931 34.43 8.56 -12.32
C ASP A 931 33.92 9.90 -11.81
N ILE A 932 34.84 10.75 -11.35
CA ILE A 932 34.56 12.04 -10.73
C ILE A 932 35.17 13.23 -11.51
N ALA A 933 35.63 13.03 -12.75
CA ALA A 933 36.26 14.09 -13.54
C ALA A 933 35.38 15.34 -13.76
N GLY A 934 34.05 15.20 -13.70
CA GLY A 934 33.06 16.27 -13.87
C GLY A 934 32.65 17.00 -12.58
N THR A 935 33.23 16.66 -11.44
CA THR A 935 32.86 17.25 -10.14
C THR A 935 33.46 18.66 -9.95
N GLN A 936 32.78 19.46 -9.13
CA GLN A 936 33.26 20.75 -8.64
C GLN A 936 34.27 20.56 -7.52
N ILE A 937 35.15 21.55 -7.36
CA ILE A 937 36.15 21.57 -6.31
C ILE A 937 35.50 22.10 -5.01
N ALA A 938 34.86 21.18 -4.32
CA ALA A 938 34.09 21.42 -3.10
C ALA A 938 33.88 20.06 -2.40
N PRO A 939 33.31 20.03 -1.18
CA PRO A 939 32.85 18.79 -0.58
C PRO A 939 31.88 18.06 -1.52
N MET A 940 31.97 16.74 -1.54
CA MET A 940 31.05 15.83 -2.21
C MET A 940 30.50 14.88 -1.15
N ASP A 941 29.18 14.75 -1.12
CA ASP A 941 28.50 13.87 -0.18
C ASP A 941 28.61 12.42 -0.64
N VAL A 942 28.79 11.52 0.31
CA VAL A 942 28.81 10.08 0.09
C VAL A 942 27.77 9.45 1.01
N MET A 943 26.80 8.77 0.41
CA MET A 943 25.81 7.98 1.13
C MET A 943 26.00 6.50 0.79
N VAL A 944 26.02 5.65 1.82
CA VAL A 944 26.04 4.20 1.65
C VAL A 944 24.83 3.59 2.33
N SER A 945 24.04 2.82 1.60
CA SER A 945 22.84 2.15 2.10
C SER A 945 22.84 0.66 1.76
N LYS A 946 22.27 -0.14 2.65
CA LYS A 946 21.97 -1.55 2.42
C LYS A 946 20.82 -1.97 3.32
N VAL A 947 19.89 -2.75 2.78
CA VAL A 947 18.75 -3.31 3.53
C VAL A 947 19.22 -3.98 4.83
N GLY A 948 18.60 -3.61 5.96
CA GLY A 948 18.93 -4.13 7.28
C GLY A 948 20.17 -3.51 7.94
N TYR A 949 20.81 -2.52 7.30
CA TYR A 949 21.94 -1.79 7.85
C TYR A 949 21.64 -0.29 7.93
N LEU A 950 22.17 0.37 8.96
CA LEU A 950 22.09 1.82 9.08
C LEU A 950 22.75 2.49 7.87
N PRO A 951 22.08 3.46 7.23
CA PRO A 951 22.71 4.27 6.21
C PRO A 951 23.89 5.06 6.81
N VAL A 952 24.99 5.13 6.06
CA VAL A 952 26.16 5.91 6.42
C VAL A 952 26.17 7.19 5.58
N PHE A 953 26.19 8.33 6.27
CA PHE A 953 26.36 9.65 5.68
C PHE A 953 27.76 10.15 5.99
N ASP A 954 28.48 10.55 4.96
CA ASP A 954 29.80 11.09 5.10
C ASP A 954 30.07 12.08 3.96
N SER A 955 31.19 12.79 4.02
CA SER A 955 31.65 13.65 2.94
C SER A 955 33.13 13.46 2.66
N VAL A 956 33.48 13.71 1.40
CA VAL A 956 34.84 13.67 0.89
C VAL A 956 35.14 14.97 0.19
N GLU A 957 36.39 15.40 0.25
CA GLU A 957 36.81 16.67 -0.30
C GLU A 957 37.34 16.48 -1.70
N VAL A 958 36.66 17.06 -2.69
CA VAL A 958 37.14 17.02 -4.07
C VAL A 958 38.14 18.15 -4.28
N ALA A 959 39.37 17.75 -4.61
CA ALA A 959 40.47 18.59 -5.01
C ALA A 959 40.94 18.22 -6.43
N GLY A 960 41.86 19.00 -6.96
CA GLY A 960 42.51 18.71 -8.23
C GLY A 960 42.81 19.97 -9.02
N PRO A 961 43.18 19.82 -10.30
CA PRO A 961 43.66 20.93 -11.10
C PRO A 961 42.56 21.96 -11.37
N ALA A 962 42.83 23.24 -11.13
CA ALA A 962 41.86 24.32 -11.31
C ALA A 962 42.51 25.62 -11.73
N TRP A 963 41.73 26.46 -12.41
CA TRP A 963 42.03 27.88 -12.51
C TRP A 963 41.60 28.59 -11.22
N VAL A 964 42.54 29.21 -10.54
CA VAL A 964 42.30 30.07 -9.37
C VAL A 964 42.63 31.51 -9.74
N ARG A 965 41.73 32.44 -9.46
CA ARG A 965 41.88 33.86 -9.83
C ARG A 965 41.97 34.72 -8.58
N GLY A 966 42.88 35.68 -8.60
CA GLY A 966 43.07 36.61 -7.50
C GLY A 966 44.13 37.64 -7.79
N THR A 967 44.48 38.40 -6.75
CA THR A 967 45.55 39.39 -6.78
C THR A 967 46.77 38.81 -6.08
N VAL A 968 47.94 38.85 -6.72
CA VAL A 968 49.15 38.30 -6.10
C VAL A 968 49.55 39.16 -4.91
N ARG A 969 49.76 38.53 -3.77
CA ARG A 969 50.08 39.18 -2.49
C ARG A 969 51.50 38.90 -2.03
N VAL A 970 52.00 37.70 -2.29
CA VAL A 970 53.36 37.31 -1.93
C VAL A 970 53.97 36.56 -3.09
N VAL A 971 55.18 36.94 -3.46
CA VAL A 971 56.09 36.14 -4.28
C VAL A 971 57.36 35.97 -3.46
N ALA A 972 57.58 34.78 -2.93
CA ALA A 972 58.71 34.47 -2.06
C ALA A 972 59.54 33.32 -2.65
N HIS A 973 60.75 33.63 -3.08
CA HIS A 973 61.70 32.62 -3.53
C HIS A 973 62.26 31.88 -2.31
N GLN A 974 62.01 30.57 -2.23
CA GLN A 974 62.51 29.76 -1.12
C GLN A 974 63.93 29.27 -1.44
N GLN A 975 64.92 29.94 -0.83
CA GLN A 975 66.36 29.68 -0.90
C GLN A 975 66.98 29.64 -2.33
N PRO A 976 68.17 30.24 -2.53
CA PRO A 976 68.83 30.26 -3.85
C PRO A 976 69.07 28.87 -4.48
N ASN A 977 69.10 27.80 -3.68
CA ASN A 977 69.51 26.47 -4.10
C ASN A 977 68.34 25.49 -4.32
N GLN A 978 67.09 25.90 -4.05
CA GLN A 978 65.93 25.00 -4.19
C GLN A 978 65.01 25.35 -5.36
N HIS A 979 65.26 26.47 -6.05
CA HIS A 979 64.57 26.85 -7.29
C HIS A 979 63.03 26.69 -7.22
N ARG A 980 62.45 27.10 -6.09
CA ARG A 980 61.02 27.05 -5.82
C ARG A 980 60.53 28.44 -5.44
N THR A 981 59.45 28.87 -6.06
CA THR A 981 58.82 30.15 -5.74
C THR A 981 57.44 29.91 -5.16
N TYR A 982 57.24 30.38 -3.93
CA TYR A 982 55.94 30.41 -3.29
C TYR A 982 55.19 31.66 -3.74
N VAL A 983 53.94 31.47 -4.15
CA VAL A 983 53.04 32.50 -4.66
C VAL A 983 51.78 32.46 -3.82
N GLU A 984 51.45 33.56 -3.15
CA GLU A 984 50.17 33.71 -2.43
C GLU A 984 49.27 34.68 -3.18
N LEU A 985 47.99 34.31 -3.37
CA LEU A 985 46.96 35.21 -3.89
C LEU A 985 45.92 35.55 -2.82
N ASP A 986 45.41 36.76 -2.90
CA ASP A 986 44.10 37.15 -2.37
C ASP A 986 43.04 36.76 -3.41
N LEU A 987 42.26 35.72 -3.12
CA LEU A 987 41.33 35.10 -4.05
C LEU A 987 40.05 35.91 -4.19
N ASP A 988 39.49 35.88 -5.40
CA ASP A 988 38.16 36.42 -5.66
C ASP A 988 37.09 35.65 -4.83
N PRO A 989 35.95 36.28 -4.47
CA PRO A 989 34.97 35.67 -3.57
C PRO A 989 34.22 34.53 -4.27
N ALA A 990 34.80 33.33 -4.21
CA ALA A 990 34.16 32.02 -4.34
C ALA A 990 35.26 30.95 -4.25
N LEU A 991 35.69 30.59 -3.04
CA LEU A 991 36.35 29.32 -2.69
C LEU A 991 36.53 29.25 -1.16
N GLY A 992 35.57 28.65 -0.45
CA GLY A 992 35.79 28.09 0.90
C GLY A 992 36.06 29.06 2.07
N GLY A 993 35.80 30.36 1.93
CA GLY A 993 35.88 31.32 3.06
C GLY A 993 37.29 31.78 3.45
N ASP A 994 38.35 31.17 2.91
CA ASP A 994 39.73 31.62 3.10
C ASP A 994 40.16 32.49 1.92
N SER A 995 40.36 33.79 2.19
CA SER A 995 40.69 34.78 1.16
C SER A 995 42.12 34.63 0.65
N LYS A 996 43.00 33.91 1.36
CA LYS A 996 44.43 33.85 1.06
C LYS A 996 44.91 32.44 0.82
N ARG A 997 45.62 32.22 -0.28
CA ARG A 997 46.10 30.87 -0.59
C ARG A 997 47.39 30.85 -1.38
N GLY A 998 48.24 29.87 -1.05
CA GLY A 998 49.60 29.74 -1.53
C GLY A 998 49.85 28.54 -2.43
N TRP A 999 50.67 28.73 -3.47
CA TRP A 999 51.08 27.70 -4.42
C TRP A 999 52.56 27.78 -4.75
N LEU A 1000 53.11 26.71 -5.32
CA LEU A 1000 54.53 26.61 -5.68
C LEU A 1000 54.70 26.58 -7.19
N ALA A 1001 55.44 27.54 -7.73
CA ALA A 1001 56.09 27.36 -9.02
C ALA A 1001 57.38 26.54 -8.80
N ARG A 1002 57.66 25.57 -9.67
CA ARG A 1002 58.83 24.68 -9.59
C ARG A 1002 59.64 24.73 -10.87
N ASP A 1003 60.97 24.73 -10.76
CA ASP A 1003 61.92 24.84 -11.87
C ASP A 1003 62.10 23.59 -12.72
N ASP A 1004 61.68 22.44 -12.20
CA ASP A 1004 61.56 21.19 -12.94
C ASP A 1004 60.52 21.26 -14.07
N ARG A 1005 59.77 22.38 -14.17
CA ARG A 1005 58.84 22.66 -15.24
C ARG A 1005 59.49 23.51 -16.34
N PRO A 1006 59.35 23.14 -17.62
CA PRO A 1006 59.97 23.86 -18.74
C PRO A 1006 59.48 25.32 -18.89
N ASP A 1007 58.34 25.65 -18.27
CA ASP A 1007 57.71 26.97 -18.25
C ASP A 1007 57.92 27.73 -16.93
N TYR A 1008 58.72 27.22 -15.99
CA TYR A 1008 58.92 27.85 -14.67
C TYR A 1008 59.28 29.33 -14.73
N ARG A 1009 60.24 29.69 -15.60
CA ARG A 1009 60.70 31.08 -15.73
C ARG A 1009 59.59 31.99 -16.27
N ILE A 1010 58.78 31.46 -17.19
CA ILE A 1010 57.63 32.17 -17.77
C ILE A 1010 56.53 32.36 -16.71
N ILE A 1011 56.26 31.33 -15.91
CA ILE A 1011 55.35 31.41 -14.75
C ILE A 1011 55.86 32.45 -13.76
N LEU A 1012 57.15 32.42 -13.44
CA LEU A 1012 57.76 33.32 -12.47
C LEU A 1012 57.69 34.79 -12.90
N ASP A 1013 58.07 35.07 -14.15
CA ASP A 1013 58.03 36.42 -14.72
C ASP A 1013 56.58 36.95 -14.67
N ALA A 1014 55.60 36.14 -15.11
CA ALA A 1014 54.20 36.56 -15.13
C ALA A 1014 53.58 36.81 -13.75
N VAL A 1015 53.90 35.96 -12.76
CA VAL A 1015 53.40 36.13 -11.39
C VAL A 1015 54.06 37.36 -10.73
N THR A 1016 55.33 37.59 -11.02
CA THR A 1016 56.08 38.77 -10.54
C THR A 1016 55.54 40.05 -11.17
N ASP A 1017 55.24 40.03 -12.47
CA ASP A 1017 54.62 41.15 -13.18
C ASP A 1017 53.22 41.45 -12.64
N ALA A 1018 52.41 40.42 -12.36
CA ALA A 1018 51.11 40.58 -11.70
C ALA A 1018 51.24 41.19 -10.30
N TYR A 1019 52.24 40.77 -9.51
CA TYR A 1019 52.52 41.33 -8.19
C TYR A 1019 52.91 42.81 -8.25
N ILE A 1020 53.78 43.20 -9.20
CA ILE A 1020 54.24 44.58 -9.36
C ILE A 1020 53.12 45.49 -9.89
N SER A 1021 52.34 45.01 -10.86
CA SER A 1021 51.27 45.78 -11.50
C SER A 1021 49.98 45.86 -10.68
N GLY A 1022 49.80 44.97 -9.70
CA GLY A 1022 48.55 44.85 -8.94
C GLY A 1022 47.39 44.30 -9.77
N GLU A 1023 47.65 43.76 -10.96
CA GLU A 1023 46.62 43.19 -11.83
C GLU A 1023 46.19 41.78 -11.38
N ARG A 1024 44.97 41.39 -11.74
CA ARG A 1024 44.43 40.07 -11.43
C ARG A 1024 45.02 39.02 -12.37
N ILE A 1025 45.52 37.95 -11.78
CA ILE A 1025 46.02 36.78 -12.49
C ILE A 1025 45.16 35.56 -12.15
N SER A 1026 44.99 34.69 -13.13
CA SER A 1026 44.46 33.35 -12.95
C SER A 1026 45.62 32.37 -13.05
N LEU A 1027 45.79 31.48 -12.07
CA LEU A 1027 46.79 30.42 -12.10
C LEU A 1027 46.09 29.09 -12.27
N TYR A 1028 46.61 28.24 -13.15
CA TYR A 1028 46.22 26.83 -13.19
C TYR A 1028 47.11 26.06 -12.21
N VAL A 1029 46.51 25.57 -11.14
CA VAL A 1029 47.20 24.90 -10.03
C VAL A 1029 46.82 23.43 -10.00
N THR A 1030 47.76 22.51 -9.75
CA THR A 1030 47.47 21.06 -9.71
C THR A 1030 46.70 20.61 -8.48
N SER A 1031 46.74 21.39 -7.40
CA SER A 1031 46.01 21.16 -6.15
C SER A 1031 45.66 22.49 -5.50
N ILE A 1032 44.44 22.61 -5.01
CA ILE A 1032 43.95 23.80 -4.31
C ILE A 1032 44.13 23.73 -2.79
N LYS A 1033 44.37 22.55 -2.19
CA LYS A 1033 44.49 22.38 -0.72
C LYS A 1033 45.93 22.25 -0.21
N GLN A 1034 46.84 21.71 -1.02
CA GLN A 1034 48.24 21.49 -0.68
C GLN A 1034 49.10 22.23 -1.69
N ASN A 1035 49.85 23.27 -1.28
CA ASN A 1035 50.87 24.03 -2.04
C ASN A 1035 51.12 23.53 -3.48
N GLY A 1036 50.10 23.70 -4.34
CA GLY A 1036 50.01 22.97 -5.61
C GLY A 1036 51.04 23.49 -6.60
N ALA A 1037 51.40 22.68 -7.59
CA ALA A 1037 52.28 23.16 -8.65
C ALA A 1037 51.48 24.11 -9.55
N ILE A 1038 52.01 25.31 -9.78
CA ILE A 1038 51.50 26.20 -10.82
C ILE A 1038 51.96 25.65 -12.16
N GLU A 1039 51.02 25.42 -13.07
CA GLU A 1039 51.33 24.89 -14.40
C GLU A 1039 51.08 25.90 -15.51
N ARG A 1040 50.14 26.82 -15.32
CA ARG A 1040 49.80 27.85 -16.32
C ARG A 1040 49.32 29.10 -15.62
N PHE A 1041 49.27 30.19 -16.35
CA PHE A 1041 48.66 31.42 -15.89
C PHE A 1041 47.96 32.15 -17.04
N GLN A 1042 47.00 33.00 -16.69
CA GLN A 1042 46.28 33.86 -17.60
C GLN A 1042 45.95 35.17 -16.89
N PHE A 1043 46.19 36.30 -17.54
CA PHE A 1043 45.77 37.60 -17.03
C PHE A 1043 44.28 37.81 -17.28
N GLY A 1044 43.56 38.41 -16.33
CA GLY A 1044 42.14 38.68 -16.47
C GLY A 1044 41.87 39.58 -17.69
N LEU A 1045 41.06 39.11 -18.64
CA LEU A 1045 40.70 39.83 -19.87
C LEU A 1045 40.16 41.24 -19.59
N ARG A 1046 40.86 42.26 -20.11
CA ARG A 1046 40.21 43.35 -20.84
C ARG A 1046 39.72 42.75 -22.17
N GLN A 1047 38.42 42.61 -22.38
CA GLN A 1047 37.89 42.32 -23.72
C GLN A 1047 37.90 43.60 -24.57
N LEU A 1048 38.35 43.45 -25.83
CA LEU A 1048 38.45 44.44 -26.93
C LEU A 1048 39.61 45.45 -26.74
N GLU A 1049 40.65 45.53 -27.58
CA GLU A 1049 40.72 45.42 -29.04
C GLU A 1049 41.98 44.68 -29.51
N ILE A 1050 41.80 43.84 -30.53
CA ILE A 1050 42.89 43.40 -31.42
C ILE A 1050 43.22 44.57 -32.35
N ARG A 1051 44.45 45.09 -32.26
CA ARG A 1051 45.25 45.43 -33.45
C ARG A 1051 46.57 44.69 -33.38
N ALA A 1052 46.50 43.41 -33.70
CA ALA A 1052 47.61 42.67 -34.28
C ALA A 1052 47.80 43.18 -35.73
N ALA A 1053 48.53 44.28 -35.89
CA ALA A 1053 48.97 44.76 -37.19
C ALA A 1053 50.40 45.33 -37.18
N ASP A 1054 51.02 45.56 -36.02
CA ASP A 1054 52.41 45.99 -35.96
C ASP A 1054 53.18 45.17 -34.93
N LEU A 1055 54.38 44.71 -35.34
CA LEU A 1055 55.44 44.09 -34.52
C LEU A 1055 55.49 42.55 -34.41
N ARG A 1056 55.31 41.84 -35.53
CA ARG A 1056 55.96 40.53 -35.71
C ARG A 1056 56.52 40.32 -37.12
N LEU A 1057 57.36 41.26 -37.55
CA LEU A 1057 58.35 41.07 -38.61
C LEU A 1057 59.53 42.01 -38.29
N GLU A 1058 60.45 41.53 -37.45
CA GLU A 1058 61.90 41.81 -37.46
C GLU A 1058 62.51 41.38 -36.11
N ARG A 1059 63.64 40.68 -36.17
CA ARG A 1059 64.49 40.18 -35.06
C ARG A 1059 64.28 38.75 -34.53
N VAL A 1060 64.01 37.80 -35.43
CA VAL A 1060 64.70 36.48 -35.42
C VAL A 1060 65.44 36.23 -36.75
N ALA A 1061 65.74 37.31 -37.48
CA ALA A 1061 66.69 37.30 -38.60
C ALA A 1061 67.84 38.27 -38.29
N ARG A 1062 68.66 37.92 -37.29
CA ARG A 1062 70.08 38.34 -37.19
C ARG A 1062 70.76 37.63 -36.02
N ALA A 1063 71.83 36.91 -36.35
CA ALA A 1063 72.63 35.98 -35.54
C ALA A 1063 71.92 34.62 -35.34
N GLU A 1064 72.09 33.59 -36.18
CA GLU A 1064 73.34 33.08 -36.74
C GLU A 1064 73.11 32.42 -38.11
N THR A 1065 73.50 33.09 -39.20
CA THR A 1065 74.11 32.38 -40.34
C THR A 1065 74.98 33.36 -41.12
N LEU A 1066 76.24 33.47 -40.70
CA LEU A 1066 77.32 33.83 -41.62
C LEU A 1066 78.55 33.03 -41.21
N ARG A 1067 78.54 31.77 -41.66
CA ARG A 1067 79.68 30.92 -42.01
C ARG A 1067 79.08 29.59 -42.46
N THR A 1068 79.19 29.13 -43.70
CA THR A 1068 79.90 29.61 -44.89
C THR A 1068 79.52 28.60 -45.96
N VAL A 1069 79.01 29.01 -47.12
CA VAL A 1069 79.42 28.43 -48.40
C VAL A 1069 79.31 29.55 -49.43
N ASP A 1070 80.45 30.13 -49.81
CA ASP A 1070 80.81 30.23 -51.23
C ASP A 1070 82.24 30.72 -51.39
N LEU A 1071 83.12 29.77 -51.70
CA LEU A 1071 84.11 29.94 -52.76
C LEU A 1071 83.76 28.85 -53.78
N ALA A 1072 82.98 29.24 -54.78
CA ALA A 1072 82.88 28.50 -56.02
C ALA A 1072 84.13 28.82 -56.85
N GLU A 1073 84.97 27.81 -57.07
CA GLU A 1073 85.83 27.72 -58.26
C GLU A 1073 85.88 26.27 -58.77
N ALA A 1074 85.52 26.15 -60.06
CA ALA A 1074 86.05 25.24 -61.08
C ALA A 1074 85.67 23.73 -61.04
N VAL A 1075 84.86 23.26 -62.02
CA VAL A 1075 85.28 22.53 -63.27
C VAL A 1075 85.02 21.01 -63.10
N VAL A 1076 84.44 20.18 -63.99
CA VAL A 1076 83.90 20.20 -65.36
C VAL A 1076 83.30 18.79 -65.65
N ARG A 1077 82.23 18.72 -66.47
CA ARG A 1077 81.73 17.56 -67.30
C ARG A 1077 81.28 16.27 -66.57
N SER A 1078 80.28 15.53 -67.04
CA SER A 1078 79.73 15.40 -68.40
C SER A 1078 78.26 14.93 -68.41
N ASP A 1079 77.49 15.58 -69.29
CA ASP A 1079 76.59 14.98 -70.30
C ASP A 1079 75.36 14.14 -69.86
N ASN A 1080 74.20 14.17 -70.52
CA ASN A 1080 73.64 14.85 -71.69
C ASN A 1080 72.10 14.65 -71.55
N GLY A 1081 71.25 15.67 -71.73
CA GLY A 1081 70.52 15.92 -72.99
C GLY A 1081 69.00 15.72 -72.80
N ALA A 1082 68.20 16.79 -72.74
CA ALA A 1082 67.34 17.33 -73.82
C ALA A 1082 65.95 16.64 -73.90
N LYS A 1083 64.80 17.27 -74.18
CA LYS A 1083 64.33 18.65 -74.42
C LYS A 1083 62.78 18.59 -74.59
N GLY A 1084 62.06 19.68 -74.27
CA GLY A 1084 60.74 20.06 -74.83
C GLY A 1084 59.65 20.38 -73.78
N THR A 1085 59.39 21.64 -73.37
CA THR A 1085 58.42 22.66 -73.89
C THR A 1085 56.93 22.24 -73.77
N GLN A 1086 55.95 22.99 -73.20
CA GLN A 1086 55.53 24.41 -73.28
C GLN A 1086 54.44 24.67 -72.17
N ALA A 1087 54.39 25.81 -71.44
CA ALA A 1087 53.58 27.05 -71.66
C ALA A 1087 52.03 26.89 -71.50
N ASP A 1088 51.19 27.78 -70.94
CA ASP A 1088 51.25 29.08 -70.24
C ASP A 1088 49.79 29.51 -69.87
N THR A 1089 49.63 30.60 -69.09
CA THR A 1089 48.48 31.52 -68.89
C THR A 1089 47.23 31.04 -68.11
N ALA A 1090 46.66 31.68 -67.06
CA ALA A 1090 46.27 33.07 -66.67
C ALA A 1090 44.70 33.17 -66.62
N THR A 1091 43.98 33.70 -65.61
CA THR A 1091 43.68 35.14 -65.36
C THR A 1091 42.36 35.26 -64.55
N ARG A 1092 42.33 36.05 -63.44
CA ARG A 1092 41.33 37.06 -62.92
C ARG A 1092 39.78 36.79 -62.95
N VAL A 1093 38.83 37.41 -62.22
CA VAL A 1093 38.60 38.64 -61.38
C VAL A 1093 37.15 38.53 -60.80
N ILE A 1094 36.87 38.77 -59.51
CA ILE A 1094 36.34 39.99 -58.82
C ILE A 1094 34.80 40.28 -58.95
N ASP A 1095 34.19 40.52 -57.77
CA ASP A 1095 33.02 41.37 -57.40
C ASP A 1095 31.57 41.01 -57.82
N LEU A 1096 30.47 41.39 -57.14
CA LEU A 1096 30.12 41.97 -55.82
C LEU A 1096 28.57 42.08 -55.77
N ARG A 1097 28.00 42.07 -54.54
CA ARG A 1097 26.82 42.85 -54.07
C ARG A 1097 25.44 42.47 -54.66
N LYS A 1098 24.28 42.66 -54.02
CA LYS A 1098 23.82 43.40 -52.81
C LYS A 1098 22.37 42.97 -52.52
N GLU A 1099 21.92 43.18 -51.27
CA GLU A 1099 20.60 43.69 -50.79
C GLU A 1099 19.29 43.26 -51.53
N GLU A 1100 18.15 42.93 -50.93
CA GLU A 1100 17.48 43.42 -49.72
C GLU A 1100 16.23 42.55 -49.41
N ALA A 1101 15.48 42.89 -48.36
CA ALA A 1101 14.63 42.02 -47.54
C ALA A 1101 13.11 41.95 -47.83
N ALA A 1102 12.52 40.81 -47.40
CA ALA A 1102 11.18 40.55 -46.80
C ALA A 1102 9.90 40.65 -47.70
N PRO A 1103 8.70 40.13 -47.29
CA PRO A 1103 8.32 39.43 -46.05
C PRO A 1103 7.36 38.19 -46.16
N LEU A 1104 7.22 37.46 -45.04
CA LEU A 1104 6.03 36.80 -44.42
C LEU A 1104 4.92 36.08 -45.25
N ALA A 1105 4.79 34.76 -44.98
CA ALA A 1105 3.68 34.08 -44.26
C ALA A 1105 2.53 33.33 -45.00
N VAL A 1106 2.15 32.23 -44.30
CA VAL A 1106 0.83 31.53 -44.18
C VAL A 1106 0.47 30.41 -45.17
N SER A 1107 0.53 29.15 -44.70
CA SER A 1107 -0.64 28.36 -44.26
C SER A 1107 -0.22 27.22 -43.34
#